data_AF-A0A9I9CSB4-F1
#
_entry.id   AF-A0A9I9CSB4-F1
#
_cell.length_a   1.000
_cell.length_b   1.000
_cell.length_c   1.000
_cell.angle_alpha   90.00
_cell.angle_beta   90.00
_cell.angle_gamma   90.00
#
_symmetry.space_group_name_H-M   'P 1'
#
loop_
_entity.id
_entity.type
_entity.pdbx_description
1 polymer ?
#
loop_
_entity_poly.entity_id
_entity_poly.type
_entity_poly.pdbx_seq_one_letter_code
_entity_poly.pdbx_strand_id
1 'polypeptide(L)'
;MCHRSRSERRGGAQMVKSSDGELPAKNSEIWQLFKEARQNILYLDKQRALAIEELNKAISEKNSLLEKIEELELEKQAMDRKDQASICWQLLLRIDSMVLTGMINSEEVSKMRRLVMDHKVSIVDAFTDILQKKDAEVLAELRQFSYRSKKNGFHIVHICTEMAPIASFGAVASFVTGLSQALQRKGHLVEVILPKWIAKFKFNMLLSRYGSMNLNEVQGLREIEVEYYSYFNGQLHGNKIWTGVVRGIGVTFIQPLYYSSFFNREKAHGYSDDFERFMYFSRASLDYIVKSGKKPDVLHIHNWQTALIGPLFWDIFVQQGLEGSRILFSCHDIHAQSLVQPEKLALCGLDPARLHRPDRLQDSSNTHLASPMKGGIVYSNKVVIMSSTHSKGRIIHSSSHGLETTLNMHKEKLLVAPCGFDSSAWDPEKDKILPENYSADDMKGKAVCKIALQKKMGLAENSSFITVGCFLSDLSDLSDVDTENLRAIVQNATKMGVQFIFMMTGEVTSRHKGLESLQVKIEDANVRFINRHDETLSHLIFGGSDIILCHSLHDPILQVPLKALRYGSAPIAITTNNDNGFRHFPDHDNETTKLAMFINSTFGYLSFRQALDEINNNPSEWNHKVFDAMTKDFSWDAECCDIHISAYTAIKSL
;
A
#
# COMPACT_ATOMS: atom_id res chain seq x y z
N MET A 1 -20.68 -90.20 38.45
CA MET A 1 -22.11 -90.35 38.82
C MET A 1 -22.94 -90.23 37.55
N CYS A 2 -23.26 -91.38 36.95
CA CYS A 2 -24.62 -91.91 36.70
C CYS A 2 -25.33 -91.22 35.53
N HIS A 3 -25.86 -91.83 34.47
CA HIS A 3 -25.94 -93.18 33.85
C HIS A 3 -26.58 -92.82 32.46
N ARG A 4 -26.36 -93.42 31.29
CA ARG A 4 -26.36 -94.85 30.91
C ARG A 4 -26.07 -94.96 29.39
N SER A 5 -25.28 -95.98 29.03
CA SER A 5 -25.36 -96.86 27.84
C SER A 5 -25.28 -96.26 26.42
N ARG A 6 -24.14 -96.45 25.71
CA ARG A 6 -23.79 -97.59 24.79
C ARG A 6 -24.48 -97.44 23.42
N SER A 7 -23.91 -97.72 22.26
CA SER A 7 -22.78 -98.57 21.87
C SER A 7 -22.46 -98.31 20.39
N GLU A 8 -21.19 -98.47 20.03
CA GLU A 8 -20.59 -98.52 18.70
C GLU A 8 -21.17 -99.60 17.76
N ARG A 9 -20.99 -99.39 16.44
CA ARG A 9 -20.33 -100.26 15.43
C ARG A 9 -20.96 -100.05 14.05
N ARG A 10 -20.23 -99.45 13.11
CA ARG A 10 -19.37 -100.08 12.08
C ARG A 10 -20.09 -101.04 11.14
N GLY A 11 -20.17 -100.60 9.88
CA GLY A 11 -19.73 -101.38 8.72
C GLY A 11 -20.83 -102.06 7.93
N GLY A 12 -20.73 -101.96 6.60
CA GLY A 12 -21.38 -102.88 5.69
C GLY A 12 -22.09 -102.19 4.54
N ALA A 13 -21.37 -102.07 3.43
CA ALA A 13 -21.89 -101.65 2.14
C ALA A 13 -23.00 -102.57 1.62
N GLN A 14 -23.97 -102.02 0.90
CA GLN A 14 -24.55 -102.70 -0.26
C GLN A 14 -25.16 -101.69 -1.23
N MET A 15 -24.60 -101.69 -2.44
CA MET A 15 -25.18 -101.09 -3.63
C MET A 15 -26.45 -101.83 -4.03
N VAL A 16 -27.51 -101.09 -4.36
CA VAL A 16 -28.52 -101.49 -5.35
C VAL A 16 -28.83 -100.27 -6.22
N LYS A 17 -28.84 -100.49 -7.54
CA LYS A 17 -29.08 -99.50 -8.60
C LYS A 17 -30.58 -99.28 -8.87
N SER A 18 -30.87 -98.04 -9.26
CA SER A 18 -31.84 -97.52 -10.26
C SER A 18 -33.35 -97.63 -10.03
N SER A 19 -34.01 -96.46 -9.93
CA SER A 19 -34.85 -95.91 -11.02
C SER A 19 -35.13 -94.42 -10.79
N ASP A 20 -35.01 -93.63 -11.86
CA ASP A 20 -35.17 -92.18 -11.94
C ASP A 20 -36.55 -91.63 -11.53
N GLY A 21 -36.54 -90.36 -11.09
CA GLY A 21 -37.49 -89.38 -11.60
C GLY A 21 -38.32 -88.62 -10.56
N GLU A 22 -37.73 -87.65 -9.85
CA GLU A 22 -38.42 -86.44 -9.34
C GLU A 22 -37.43 -85.50 -8.59
N LEU A 23 -36.56 -84.79 -9.31
CA LEU A 23 -35.61 -83.84 -8.70
C LEU A 23 -35.37 -82.48 -9.42
N PRO A 24 -36.02 -82.05 -10.53
CA PRO A 24 -35.69 -80.74 -11.11
C PRO A 24 -36.43 -79.52 -10.50
N ALA A 25 -37.60 -79.70 -9.87
CA ALA A 25 -38.51 -78.55 -9.62
C ALA A 25 -38.17 -77.72 -8.36
N LYS A 26 -37.84 -78.33 -7.22
CA LYS A 26 -37.57 -77.59 -5.97
C LYS A 26 -36.25 -76.80 -5.97
N ASN A 27 -35.24 -77.26 -6.70
CA ASN A 27 -33.99 -76.53 -6.84
C ASN A 27 -34.18 -75.24 -7.67
N SER A 28 -35.10 -75.26 -8.64
CA SER A 28 -35.42 -74.09 -9.48
C SER A 28 -35.94 -72.91 -8.66
N GLU A 29 -36.90 -73.14 -7.75
CA GLU A 29 -37.50 -72.08 -6.92
C GLU A 29 -36.50 -71.45 -5.93
N ILE A 30 -35.65 -72.27 -5.29
CA ILE A 30 -34.62 -71.77 -4.37
C ILE A 30 -33.57 -70.93 -5.11
N TRP A 31 -33.16 -71.37 -6.30
CA TRP A 31 -32.26 -70.60 -7.16
C TRP A 31 -32.87 -69.28 -7.63
N GLN A 32 -34.19 -69.25 -7.83
CA GLN A 32 -34.92 -68.06 -8.25
C GLN A 32 -35.03 -67.03 -7.11
N LEU A 33 -35.36 -67.48 -5.89
CA LEU A 33 -35.33 -66.65 -4.68
C LEU A 33 -33.94 -66.10 -4.36
N PHE A 34 -32.88 -66.91 -4.55
CA PHE A 34 -31.50 -66.46 -4.37
C PHE A 34 -31.12 -65.39 -5.39
N LYS A 35 -31.60 -65.51 -6.64
CA LYS A 35 -31.37 -64.55 -7.71
C LYS A 35 -32.09 -63.22 -7.42
N GLU A 36 -33.33 -63.26 -6.94
CA GLU A 36 -34.08 -62.07 -6.50
C GLU A 36 -33.43 -61.39 -5.29
N ALA A 37 -33.04 -62.16 -4.27
CA ALA A 37 -32.35 -61.61 -3.09
C ALA A 37 -31.04 -60.89 -3.50
N ARG A 38 -30.29 -61.46 -4.45
CA ARG A 38 -29.06 -60.85 -4.98
C ARG A 38 -29.34 -59.55 -5.75
N GLN A 39 -30.45 -59.48 -6.50
CA GLN A 39 -30.87 -58.26 -7.18
C GLN A 39 -31.32 -57.17 -6.19
N ASN A 40 -32.05 -57.55 -5.14
CA ASN A 40 -32.49 -56.62 -4.10
C ASN A 40 -31.31 -56.04 -3.30
N ILE A 41 -30.31 -56.86 -2.96
CA ILE A 41 -29.08 -56.39 -2.31
C ILE A 41 -28.35 -55.39 -3.23
N LEU A 42 -28.19 -55.71 -4.50
CA LEU A 42 -27.54 -54.82 -5.47
C LEU A 42 -28.28 -53.49 -5.63
N TYR A 43 -29.62 -53.54 -5.61
CA TYR A 43 -30.46 -52.34 -5.66
C TYR A 43 -30.29 -51.47 -4.40
N LEU A 44 -30.31 -52.08 -3.22
CA LEU A 44 -30.13 -51.38 -1.94
C LEU A 44 -28.73 -50.78 -1.81
N ASP A 45 -27.68 -51.49 -2.25
CA ASP A 45 -26.31 -50.97 -2.26
C ASP A 45 -26.17 -49.76 -3.20
N LYS A 46 -26.86 -49.79 -4.35
CA LYS A 46 -26.90 -48.66 -5.27
C LYS A 46 -27.62 -47.44 -4.67
N GLN A 47 -28.74 -47.66 -3.98
CA GLN A 47 -29.46 -46.60 -3.26
C GLN A 47 -28.61 -46.02 -2.11
N ARG A 48 -27.90 -46.88 -1.38
CA ARG A 48 -27.00 -46.46 -0.30
C ARG A 48 -25.83 -45.63 -0.83
N ALA A 49 -25.25 -45.99 -1.98
CA ALA A 49 -24.19 -45.22 -2.60
C ALA A 49 -24.65 -43.81 -3.00
N LEU A 50 -25.84 -43.70 -3.60
CA LEU A 50 -26.45 -42.40 -3.94
C LEU A 50 -26.70 -41.54 -2.70
N ALA A 51 -27.23 -42.13 -1.62
CA ALA A 51 -27.47 -41.41 -0.37
C ALA A 51 -26.17 -40.92 0.30
N ILE A 52 -25.08 -41.71 0.20
CA ILE A 52 -23.75 -41.29 0.70
C ILE A 52 -23.19 -40.14 -0.14
N GLU A 53 -23.40 -40.15 -1.45
CA GLU A 53 -22.97 -39.08 -2.35
C GLU A 53 -23.70 -37.77 -2.06
N GLU A 54 -25.03 -37.83 -1.85
CA GLU A 54 -25.82 -36.67 -1.40
C GLU A 54 -25.39 -36.15 -0.03
N LEU A 55 -25.10 -37.05 0.92
CA LEU A 55 -24.61 -36.67 2.25
C LEU A 55 -23.25 -35.96 2.16
N ASN A 56 -22.32 -36.48 1.34
CA ASN A 56 -21.01 -35.86 1.15
C ASN A 56 -21.14 -34.48 0.48
N LYS A 57 -22.07 -34.32 -0.46
CA LYS A 57 -22.38 -33.02 -1.06
C LYS A 57 -22.92 -32.03 -0.02
N ALA A 58 -23.85 -32.46 0.84
CA ALA A 58 -24.38 -31.63 1.92
C ALA A 58 -23.32 -31.26 2.96
N ILE A 59 -22.38 -32.16 3.28
CA ILE A 59 -21.25 -31.87 4.17
C ILE A 59 -20.31 -30.83 3.56
N SER A 60 -20.02 -30.93 2.26
CA SER A 60 -19.23 -29.94 1.53
C SER A 60 -19.88 -28.55 1.53
N GLU A 61 -21.18 -28.48 1.24
CA GLU A 61 -21.96 -27.25 1.29
C GLU A 61 -21.98 -26.65 2.71
N LYS A 62 -22.13 -27.48 3.76
CA LYS A 62 -22.09 -27.04 5.15
C LYS A 62 -20.73 -26.42 5.53
N ASN A 63 -19.64 -27.05 5.11
CA ASN A 63 -18.29 -26.56 5.42
C ASN A 63 -18.00 -25.24 4.68
N SER A 64 -18.42 -25.12 3.41
CA SER A 64 -18.34 -23.87 2.65
C SER A 64 -19.14 -22.73 3.29
N LEU A 65 -20.33 -23.02 3.84
CA LEU A 65 -21.13 -22.03 4.56
C LEU A 65 -20.49 -21.61 5.90
N LEU A 66 -19.84 -22.53 6.62
CA LEU A 66 -19.12 -22.21 7.85
C LEU A 66 -17.92 -21.29 7.58
N GLU A 67 -17.13 -21.57 6.54
CA GLU A 67 -16.06 -20.67 6.09
C GLU A 67 -16.61 -19.28 5.71
N LYS A 68 -17.76 -19.23 5.03
CA LYS A 68 -18.45 -17.97 4.69
C LYS A 68 -18.85 -17.17 5.92
N ILE A 69 -19.28 -17.85 6.99
CA ILE A 69 -19.67 -17.19 8.25
C ILE A 69 -18.44 -16.67 8.98
N GLU A 70 -17.36 -17.44 9.06
CA GLU A 70 -16.09 -16.97 9.65
C GLU A 70 -15.50 -15.78 8.87
N GLU A 71 -15.60 -15.78 7.52
CA GLU A 71 -15.24 -14.63 6.69
C GLU A 71 -16.03 -13.37 7.06
N LEU A 72 -17.35 -13.51 7.19
CA LEU A 72 -18.24 -12.39 7.52
C LEU A 72 -17.99 -11.86 8.94
N GLU A 73 -17.60 -12.73 9.88
CA GLU A 73 -17.24 -12.33 11.24
C GLU A 73 -15.89 -11.59 11.30
N LEU A 74 -14.90 -12.01 10.53
CA LEU A 74 -13.61 -11.31 10.42
C LEU A 74 -13.75 -9.96 9.70
N GLU A 75 -14.55 -9.89 8.65
CA GLU A 75 -14.90 -8.64 7.96
C GLU A 75 -15.60 -7.67 8.91
N LYS A 76 -16.52 -8.16 9.75
CA LYS A 76 -17.19 -7.36 10.77
C LYS A 76 -16.21 -6.79 11.80
N GLN A 77 -15.26 -7.58 12.30
CA GLN A 77 -14.25 -7.11 13.26
C GLN A 77 -13.25 -6.08 12.67
N ALA A 78 -12.93 -6.19 11.38
CA ALA A 78 -12.10 -5.23 10.67
C ALA A 78 -12.86 -3.91 10.39
N MET A 79 -14.15 -4.01 10.07
CA MET A 79 -15.06 -2.86 9.99
C MET A 79 -15.16 -2.12 11.33
N ASP A 80 -15.38 -2.84 12.44
CA ASP A 80 -15.54 -2.24 13.78
C ASP A 80 -14.32 -1.39 14.17
N ARG A 81 -13.09 -1.83 13.88
CA ARG A 81 -11.86 -1.04 14.14
C ARG A 81 -11.72 0.19 13.22
N LYS A 82 -12.18 0.09 11.98
CA LYS A 82 -12.15 1.19 11.00
C LYS A 82 -13.18 2.27 11.37
N ASP A 83 -14.34 1.85 11.87
CA ASP A 83 -15.41 2.72 12.35
C ASP A 83 -15.01 3.42 13.66
N GLN A 84 -14.30 2.73 14.55
CA GLN A 84 -13.75 3.31 15.78
C GLN A 84 -12.81 4.51 15.52
N ALA A 85 -11.82 4.33 14.63
CA ALA A 85 -10.89 5.41 14.27
C ALA A 85 -11.61 6.56 13.55
N SER A 86 -12.62 6.25 12.73
CA SER A 86 -13.41 7.26 12.01
C SER A 86 -14.21 8.15 12.96
N ILE A 87 -14.90 7.58 13.94
CA ILE A 87 -15.68 8.33 14.94
C ILE A 87 -14.79 9.28 15.76
N CYS A 88 -13.63 8.81 16.23
CA CYS A 88 -12.68 9.63 16.97
C CYS A 88 -12.25 10.86 16.15
N TRP A 89 -11.96 10.68 14.87
CA TRP A 89 -11.58 11.80 14.01
C TRP A 89 -12.72 12.74 13.68
N GLN A 90 -13.92 12.22 13.44
CA GLN A 90 -15.09 13.07 13.25
C GLN A 90 -15.31 13.99 14.45
N LEU A 91 -15.11 13.48 15.67
CA LEU A 91 -15.19 14.25 16.91
C LEU A 91 -14.08 15.30 17.03
N LEU A 92 -12.82 14.93 16.75
CA LEU A 92 -11.70 15.86 16.77
C LEU A 92 -11.87 16.99 15.77
N LEU A 93 -12.29 16.68 14.54
CA LEU A 93 -12.55 17.68 13.50
C LEU A 93 -13.74 18.57 13.90
N ARG A 94 -14.74 18.05 14.60
CA ARG A 94 -15.84 18.84 15.21
C ARG A 94 -15.32 19.82 16.24
N ILE A 95 -14.47 19.38 17.16
CA ILE A 95 -13.81 20.27 18.12
C ILE A 95 -13.01 21.36 17.39
N ASP A 96 -12.32 21.03 16.30
CA ASP A 96 -11.61 22.02 15.46
C ASP A 96 -12.56 23.03 14.82
N SER A 97 -13.73 22.58 14.36
CA SER A 97 -14.77 23.48 13.83
C SER A 97 -15.34 24.42 14.91
N MET A 98 -15.52 23.91 16.13
CA MET A 98 -16.06 24.69 17.25
C MET A 98 -15.11 25.83 17.67
N VAL A 99 -13.79 25.62 17.63
CA VAL A 99 -12.85 26.72 17.92
C VAL A 99 -12.79 27.74 16.81
N LEU A 100 -12.84 27.28 15.55
CA LEU A 100 -12.82 28.17 14.40
C LEU A 100 -14.08 29.04 14.33
N THR A 101 -15.23 28.50 14.73
CA THR A 101 -16.52 29.23 14.80
C THR A 101 -16.68 30.05 16.09
N GLY A 102 -15.72 29.98 17.02
CA GLY A 102 -15.75 30.72 18.28
C GLY A 102 -16.67 30.14 19.36
N MET A 103 -17.16 28.90 19.21
CA MET A 103 -17.97 28.22 20.23
C MET A 103 -17.17 27.87 21.50
N ILE A 104 -15.87 27.62 21.35
CA ILE A 104 -14.95 27.27 22.44
C ILE A 104 -13.61 27.98 22.27
N ASN A 105 -12.89 28.20 23.38
CA ASN A 105 -11.57 28.85 23.35
C ASN A 105 -10.42 27.83 23.17
N SER A 106 -9.22 28.32 22.88
CA SER A 106 -8.04 27.48 22.60
C SER A 106 -7.59 26.60 23.78
N GLU A 107 -7.85 27.02 25.02
CA GLU A 107 -7.53 26.24 26.21
C GLU A 107 -8.49 25.04 26.38
N GLU A 108 -9.78 25.28 26.18
CA GLU A 108 -10.84 24.27 26.23
C GLU A 108 -10.66 23.22 25.13
N VAL A 109 -10.35 23.65 23.91
CA VAL A 109 -10.04 22.78 22.77
C VAL A 109 -8.89 21.83 23.07
N SER A 110 -7.82 22.36 23.68
CA SER A 110 -6.64 21.57 24.02
C SER A 110 -6.95 20.49 25.06
N LYS A 111 -7.93 20.72 25.95
CA LYS A 111 -8.42 19.74 26.93
C LYS A 111 -9.32 18.71 26.26
N MET A 112 -10.23 19.14 25.38
CA MET A 112 -11.16 18.26 24.67
C MET A 112 -10.45 17.33 23.69
N ARG A 113 -9.48 17.82 22.91
CA ARG A 113 -8.67 16.94 22.05
C ARG A 113 -7.98 15.87 22.88
N ARG A 114 -7.34 16.24 24.00
CA ARG A 114 -6.71 15.26 24.92
C ARG A 114 -7.69 14.21 25.41
N LEU A 115 -8.88 14.64 25.83
CA LEU A 115 -9.92 13.74 26.30
C LEU A 115 -10.33 12.70 25.25
N VAL A 116 -10.56 13.12 24.01
CA VAL A 116 -10.91 12.22 22.90
C VAL A 116 -9.77 11.26 22.60
N MET A 117 -8.55 11.78 22.64
CA MET A 117 -7.34 11.04 22.31
C MET A 117 -6.96 9.97 23.30
N ASP A 118 -7.14 10.26 24.58
CA ASP A 118 -6.75 9.35 25.66
C ASP A 118 -7.79 8.23 25.86
N HIS A 119 -9.00 8.35 25.28
CA HIS A 119 -10.13 7.45 25.50
C HIS A 119 -10.77 6.95 24.20
N LYS A 120 -9.97 6.72 23.15
CA LYS A 120 -10.46 6.31 21.81
C LYS A 120 -11.52 5.20 21.84
N VAL A 121 -11.34 4.17 22.67
CA VAL A 121 -12.28 3.03 22.77
C VAL A 121 -13.61 3.49 23.39
N SER A 122 -13.58 4.12 24.56
CA SER A 122 -14.79 4.57 25.28
C SER A 122 -15.53 5.69 24.56
N ILE A 123 -14.82 6.52 23.79
CA ILE A 123 -15.43 7.55 22.94
C ILE A 123 -16.29 6.92 21.85
N VAL A 124 -15.86 5.80 21.27
CA VAL A 124 -16.62 5.18 20.19
C VAL A 124 -17.97 4.67 20.72
N ASP A 125 -17.98 4.03 21.88
CA ASP A 125 -19.22 3.55 22.51
C ASP A 125 -20.17 4.70 22.89
N ALA A 126 -19.61 5.85 23.30
CA ALA A 126 -20.40 7.01 23.72
C ALA A 126 -20.89 7.90 22.55
N PHE A 127 -20.20 7.87 21.40
CA PHE A 127 -20.42 8.80 20.29
C PHE A 127 -20.72 8.11 18.94
N THR A 128 -21.41 6.97 18.95
CA THR A 128 -21.80 6.23 17.72
C THR A 128 -22.63 7.05 16.73
N ASP A 129 -23.50 7.95 17.23
CA ASP A 129 -24.42 8.75 16.40
C ASP A 129 -23.91 10.18 16.10
N ILE A 130 -22.59 10.40 16.19
CA ILE A 130 -22.01 11.76 16.14
C ILE A 130 -22.39 12.56 14.90
N LEU A 131 -22.54 11.91 13.74
CA LEU A 131 -22.91 12.58 12.49
C LEU A 131 -24.29 13.26 12.54
N GLN A 132 -25.21 12.76 13.38
CA GLN A 132 -26.57 13.28 13.50
C GLN A 132 -26.73 14.36 14.56
N LYS A 133 -25.78 14.47 15.50
CA LYS A 133 -25.82 15.44 16.61
C LYS A 133 -25.41 16.83 16.15
N LYS A 134 -25.90 17.88 16.80
CA LYS A 134 -25.41 19.26 16.60
C LYS A 134 -24.13 19.51 17.40
N ASP A 135 -23.33 20.50 16.98
CA ASP A 135 -22.07 20.83 17.67
C ASP A 135 -22.29 21.18 19.16
N ALA A 136 -23.38 21.86 19.51
CA ALA A 136 -23.73 22.15 20.91
C ALA A 136 -24.02 20.90 21.76
N GLU A 137 -24.64 19.87 21.17
CA GLU A 137 -24.96 18.61 21.85
C GLU A 137 -23.68 17.79 22.09
N VAL A 138 -22.84 17.68 21.05
CA VAL A 138 -21.52 17.03 21.16
C VAL A 138 -20.66 17.72 22.21
N LEU A 139 -20.68 19.05 22.25
CA LEU A 139 -19.95 19.82 23.25
C LEU A 139 -20.44 19.57 24.68
N ALA A 140 -21.76 19.47 24.88
CA ALA A 140 -22.34 19.16 26.18
C ALA A 140 -21.93 17.76 26.67
N GLU A 141 -21.95 16.77 25.78
CA GLU A 141 -21.51 15.39 26.09
C GLU A 141 -20.02 15.33 26.40
N LEU A 142 -19.17 16.01 25.62
CA LEU A 142 -17.73 16.10 25.85
C LEU A 142 -17.39 16.72 27.22
N ARG A 143 -18.14 17.75 27.65
CA ARG A 143 -17.95 18.40 28.95
C ARG A 143 -18.34 17.51 30.14
N GLN A 144 -19.28 16.59 29.93
CA GLN A 144 -19.70 15.61 30.94
C GLN A 144 -18.78 14.39 30.98
N PHE A 145 -18.01 14.14 29.92
CA PHE A 145 -17.03 13.07 29.87
C PHE A 145 -15.85 13.39 30.80
N SER A 146 -15.60 12.53 31.80
CA SER A 146 -14.60 12.78 32.85
C SER A 146 -13.77 11.52 33.09
N TYR A 147 -12.51 11.53 32.67
CA TYR A 147 -11.48 10.58 33.10
C TYR A 147 -10.11 11.25 33.12
N ARG A 148 -9.22 10.77 34.00
CA ARG A 148 -7.79 11.11 34.00
C ARG A 148 -7.01 10.03 33.28
N SER A 149 -6.15 10.40 32.31
CA SER A 149 -5.16 9.48 31.75
C SER A 149 -3.93 10.20 31.20
N LYS A 150 -2.86 9.42 30.97
CA LYS A 150 -1.50 9.81 30.54
C LYS A 150 -1.36 9.73 29.02
N LYS A 151 -0.57 10.67 28.48
CA LYS A 151 -0.19 10.76 27.06
C LYS A 151 0.86 9.68 26.72
N ASN A 152 0.51 8.71 25.86
CA ASN A 152 1.45 7.67 25.39
C ASN A 152 1.83 7.78 23.89
N GLY A 153 1.31 8.76 23.14
CA GLY A 153 1.60 8.91 21.70
C GLY A 153 1.79 10.36 21.24
N PHE A 154 2.50 10.54 20.12
CA PHE A 154 2.71 11.84 19.47
C PHE A 154 1.46 12.31 18.69
N HIS A 155 1.25 13.61 18.65
CA HIS A 155 0.38 14.30 17.68
C HIS A 155 1.18 14.74 16.46
N ILE A 156 0.94 14.09 15.33
CA ILE A 156 1.66 14.27 14.08
C ILE A 156 0.68 14.85 13.05
N VAL A 157 1.07 15.96 12.43
CA VAL A 157 0.32 16.57 11.33
C VAL A 157 1.18 16.43 10.08
N HIS A 158 0.75 15.57 9.15
CA HIS A 158 1.33 15.54 7.82
C HIS A 158 0.81 16.71 7.00
N ILE A 159 1.71 17.41 6.30
CA ILE A 159 1.36 18.43 5.32
C ILE A 159 1.95 18.00 4.00
N CYS A 160 1.09 17.63 3.06
CA CYS A 160 1.48 17.05 1.78
C CYS A 160 0.57 17.56 0.65
N THR A 161 0.92 17.20 -0.57
CA THR A 161 0.14 17.55 -1.78
C THR A 161 -0.78 16.42 -2.24
N GLU A 162 -0.56 15.20 -1.74
CA GLU A 162 -1.20 13.98 -2.21
C GLU A 162 -1.37 12.95 -1.08
N MET A 163 -2.42 12.13 -1.19
CA MET A 163 -2.81 11.09 -0.25
C MET A 163 -3.72 10.09 -0.95
N ALA A 164 -3.43 8.79 -0.85
CA ALA A 164 -4.26 7.76 -1.44
C ALA A 164 -5.49 7.44 -0.56
N PRO A 165 -6.68 7.14 -1.13
CA PRO A 165 -7.00 7.08 -2.55
C PRO A 165 -7.53 8.41 -3.14
N ILE A 166 -7.56 9.47 -2.34
CA ILE A 166 -8.26 10.72 -2.69
C ILE A 166 -7.51 11.56 -3.73
N ALA A 167 -6.19 11.59 -3.68
CA ALA A 167 -5.31 12.34 -4.58
C ALA A 167 -4.01 11.54 -4.74
N SER A 168 -3.95 10.66 -5.74
CA SER A 168 -2.84 9.72 -5.94
C SER A 168 -2.03 10.07 -7.21
N PHE A 169 -1.14 11.06 -7.13
CA PHE A 169 -0.36 11.49 -8.29
C PHE A 169 1.05 10.87 -8.32
N GLY A 170 1.60 10.48 -7.17
CA GLY A 170 2.90 9.83 -7.05
C GLY A 170 3.08 9.03 -5.75
N ALA A 171 4.34 8.79 -5.39
CA ALA A 171 4.72 7.92 -4.27
C ALA A 171 4.35 8.49 -2.88
N VAL A 172 4.23 9.82 -2.74
CA VAL A 172 3.88 10.44 -1.46
C VAL A 172 2.46 10.05 -1.06
N ALA A 173 1.58 9.82 -2.04
CA ALA A 173 0.18 9.51 -1.78
C ALA A 173 0.01 8.18 -1.02
N SER A 174 0.63 7.11 -1.51
CA SER A 174 0.59 5.79 -0.87
C SER A 174 1.38 5.78 0.43
N PHE A 175 2.51 6.50 0.48
CA PHE A 175 3.32 6.66 1.68
C PHE A 175 2.56 7.33 2.82
N VAL A 176 1.95 8.50 2.58
CA VAL A 176 1.23 9.26 3.63
C VAL A 176 0.11 8.42 4.20
N THR A 177 -0.67 7.74 3.35
CA THR A 177 -1.75 6.86 3.81
C THR A 177 -1.20 5.67 4.60
N GLY A 178 -0.24 4.94 4.05
CA GLY A 178 0.33 3.74 4.68
C GLY A 178 0.99 4.03 6.02
N LEU A 179 1.88 5.02 6.06
CA LEU A 179 2.56 5.43 7.29
C LEU A 179 1.58 5.98 8.32
N SER A 180 0.59 6.80 7.92
CA SER A 180 -0.39 7.34 8.86
C SER A 180 -1.20 6.24 9.55
N GLN A 181 -1.60 5.21 8.80
CA GLN A 181 -2.31 4.06 9.37
C GLN A 181 -1.42 3.23 10.30
N ALA A 182 -0.17 2.99 9.92
CA ALA A 182 0.80 2.27 10.76
C ALA A 182 1.06 3.02 12.08
N LEU A 183 1.30 4.33 12.02
CA LEU A 183 1.48 5.18 13.19
C LEU A 183 0.22 5.22 14.08
N GLN A 184 -0.97 5.27 13.49
CA GLN A 184 -2.22 5.22 14.22
C GLN A 184 -2.40 3.88 14.97
N ARG A 185 -2.05 2.75 14.32
CA ARG A 185 -2.04 1.42 14.96
C ARG A 185 -1.04 1.33 16.13
N LYS A 186 0.07 2.06 16.07
CA LYS A 186 1.05 2.19 17.16
C LYS A 186 0.61 3.18 18.25
N GLY A 187 -0.60 3.73 18.16
CA GLY A 187 -1.22 4.57 19.20
C GLY A 187 -0.99 6.08 19.01
N HIS A 188 -0.37 6.51 17.92
CA HIS A 188 -0.17 7.93 17.64
C HIS A 188 -1.45 8.61 17.12
N LEU A 189 -1.45 9.94 17.19
CA LEU A 189 -2.47 10.78 16.58
C LEU A 189 -1.93 11.33 15.27
N VAL A 190 -2.55 10.97 14.16
CA VAL A 190 -2.04 11.35 12.83
C VAL A 190 -3.13 11.96 11.96
N GLU A 191 -2.99 13.22 11.59
CA GLU A 191 -3.85 13.91 10.63
C GLU A 191 -3.08 14.41 9.42
N VAL A 192 -3.80 14.73 8.35
CA VAL A 192 -3.23 15.18 7.09
C VAL A 192 -3.89 16.48 6.62
N ILE A 193 -3.08 17.46 6.24
CA ILE A 193 -3.52 18.70 5.59
C ILE A 193 -3.12 18.63 4.11
N LEU A 194 -4.08 18.88 3.22
CA LEU A 194 -3.94 18.81 1.77
C LEU A 194 -4.53 20.06 1.09
N PRO A 195 -4.06 20.44 -0.11
CA PRO A 195 -4.80 21.37 -0.94
C PRO A 195 -6.08 20.70 -1.47
N LYS A 196 -7.16 21.46 -1.60
CA LYS A 196 -8.38 20.95 -2.23
C LYS A 196 -8.25 20.96 -3.75
N TRP A 197 -7.92 19.82 -4.34
CA TRP A 197 -7.89 19.64 -5.79
C TRP A 197 -9.32 19.65 -6.38
N ILE A 198 -9.57 20.51 -7.36
CA ILE A 198 -10.85 20.64 -8.05
C ILE A 198 -10.59 20.56 -9.56
N ALA A 199 -10.57 19.38 -10.18
CA ALA A 199 -10.57 19.38 -11.64
C ALA A 199 -11.94 19.77 -12.18
N LYS A 200 -11.93 20.59 -13.23
CA LYS A 200 -13.10 20.74 -14.11
C LYS A 200 -13.31 19.42 -14.86
N PHE A 201 -14.45 18.79 -14.60
CA PHE A 201 -15.04 17.78 -15.47
C PHE A 201 -15.18 18.38 -16.88
N LYS A 202 -14.28 18.04 -17.81
CA LYS A 202 -14.59 18.14 -19.24
C LYS A 202 -15.35 16.89 -19.62
N PHE A 203 -16.43 17.09 -20.38
CA PHE A 203 -17.41 16.10 -20.82
C PHE A 203 -16.78 14.99 -21.67
N ASN A 204 -16.09 14.05 -21.03
CA ASN A 204 -15.75 12.73 -21.55
C ASN A 204 -15.35 11.84 -20.37
N MET A 205 -16.18 10.84 -20.09
CA MET A 205 -16.23 10.05 -18.86
C MET A 205 -15.04 9.06 -18.69
N LEU A 206 -13.87 9.35 -19.26
CA LEU A 206 -12.78 8.37 -19.42
C LEU A 206 -11.35 8.93 -19.28
N LEU A 207 -11.14 10.18 -18.88
CA LEU A 207 -9.82 10.85 -19.02
C LEU A 207 -9.30 11.63 -17.79
N SER A 208 -9.56 11.24 -16.54
CA SER A 208 -8.90 11.93 -15.42
C SER A 208 -8.86 11.17 -14.09
N ARG A 209 -7.99 10.17 -13.95
CA ARG A 209 -7.49 9.75 -12.62
C ARG A 209 -6.48 10.74 -12.04
N TYR A 210 -5.96 11.67 -12.83
CA TYR A 210 -4.88 12.58 -12.44
C TYR A 210 -5.28 14.06 -12.20
N GLY A 211 -6.57 14.40 -12.25
CA GLY A 211 -7.02 15.79 -12.09
C GLY A 211 -7.95 16.07 -10.91
N SER A 212 -8.84 15.15 -10.52
CA SER A 212 -9.84 15.41 -9.47
C SER A 212 -9.58 14.60 -8.22
N MET A 213 -9.73 15.26 -7.06
CA MET A 213 -9.84 14.57 -5.79
C MET A 213 -11.05 13.64 -5.78
N ASN A 214 -10.88 12.36 -5.43
CA ASN A 214 -12.00 11.44 -5.25
C ASN A 214 -12.66 11.67 -3.89
N LEU A 215 -13.57 12.65 -3.83
CA LEU A 215 -14.24 13.04 -2.59
C LEU A 215 -15.22 11.97 -2.06
N ASN A 216 -15.60 10.97 -2.86
CA ASN A 216 -16.47 9.89 -2.41
C ASN A 216 -15.78 8.99 -1.37
N GLU A 217 -14.44 8.99 -1.35
CA GLU A 217 -13.63 8.25 -0.38
C GLU A 217 -13.45 9.03 0.95
N VAL A 218 -14.03 10.24 1.04
CA VAL A 218 -13.97 11.08 2.24
C VAL A 218 -15.27 10.94 3.03
N GLN A 219 -15.19 10.26 4.16
CA GLN A 219 -16.31 10.14 5.10
C GLN A 219 -16.53 11.44 5.85
N GLY A 220 -17.79 11.86 6.00
CA GLY A 220 -18.14 13.04 6.79
C GLY A 220 -17.60 14.37 6.23
N LEU A 221 -17.38 14.46 4.91
CA LEU A 221 -16.88 15.67 4.27
C LEU A 221 -17.80 16.87 4.56
N ARG A 222 -17.24 17.94 5.11
CA ARG A 222 -17.97 19.17 5.41
C ARG A 222 -17.11 20.41 5.27
N GLU A 223 -17.74 21.51 4.85
CA GLU A 223 -17.15 22.85 4.89
C GLU A 223 -17.31 23.42 6.32
N ILE A 224 -16.27 24.09 6.81
CA ILE A 224 -16.35 24.91 8.03
C ILE A 224 -16.75 26.31 7.61
N GLU A 225 -17.94 26.76 8.01
CA GLU A 225 -18.51 28.07 7.64
C GLU A 225 -17.87 29.22 8.43
N VAL A 226 -16.58 29.47 8.18
CA VAL A 226 -15.80 30.55 8.81
C VAL A 226 -14.89 31.20 7.78
N GLU A 227 -14.78 32.54 7.85
CA GLU A 227 -13.86 33.28 7.01
C GLU A 227 -12.41 33.06 7.44
N TYR A 228 -11.64 32.41 6.58
CA TYR A 228 -10.28 32.03 6.90
C TYR A 228 -9.28 32.68 5.94
N TYR A 229 -8.43 33.57 6.45
CA TYR A 229 -7.50 34.35 5.63
C TYR A 229 -6.03 33.96 5.80
N SER A 230 -5.28 33.89 4.70
CA SER A 230 -3.83 33.68 4.73
C SER A 230 -3.13 34.83 4.04
N TYR A 231 -1.96 35.21 4.56
CA TYR A 231 -1.14 36.24 3.91
C TYR A 231 -0.55 35.70 2.61
N PHE A 232 -0.70 36.45 1.52
CA PHE A 232 0.05 36.22 0.29
C PHE A 232 0.18 37.52 -0.51
N ASN A 233 1.34 37.76 -1.11
CA ASN A 233 1.60 38.89 -2.01
C ASN A 233 1.14 40.26 -1.46
N GLY A 234 1.45 40.53 -0.18
CA GLY A 234 1.13 41.81 0.47
C GLY A 234 -0.30 41.96 0.99
N GLN A 235 -1.16 40.94 0.86
CA GLN A 235 -2.57 41.01 1.24
C GLN A 235 -3.06 39.73 1.93
N LEU A 236 -4.24 39.80 2.54
CA LEU A 236 -4.94 38.65 3.13
C LEU A 236 -5.92 38.06 2.11
N HIS A 237 -5.82 36.75 1.86
CA HIS A 237 -6.67 36.03 0.92
C HIS A 237 -7.51 34.98 1.61
N GLY A 238 -8.81 34.94 1.29
CA GLY A 238 -9.76 33.99 1.87
C GLY A 238 -9.56 32.56 1.36
N ASN A 239 -9.86 31.59 2.22
CA ASN A 239 -9.89 30.18 1.91
C ASN A 239 -11.14 29.54 2.53
N LYS A 240 -11.65 28.50 1.88
CA LYS A 240 -12.60 27.56 2.48
C LYS A 240 -11.83 26.41 3.10
N ILE A 241 -12.25 26.01 4.30
CA ILE A 241 -11.68 24.86 5.01
C ILE A 241 -12.69 23.73 4.97
N TRP A 242 -12.22 22.56 4.56
CA TRP A 242 -13.03 21.35 4.52
C TRP A 242 -12.40 20.30 5.42
N THR A 243 -13.23 19.49 6.07
CA THR A 243 -12.76 18.41 6.95
C THR A 243 -13.47 17.11 6.62
N GLY A 244 -12.82 15.98 6.87
CA GLY A 244 -13.41 14.66 6.72
C GLY A 244 -12.46 13.56 7.19
N VAL A 245 -12.80 12.31 6.95
CA VAL A 245 -12.00 11.15 7.32
C VAL A 245 -11.73 10.27 6.10
N VAL A 246 -10.47 9.88 5.91
CA VAL A 246 -10.04 8.99 4.82
C VAL A 246 -9.26 7.85 5.43
N ARG A 247 -9.70 6.60 5.20
CA ARG A 247 -9.00 5.40 5.71
C ARG A 247 -8.74 5.41 7.24
N GLY A 248 -9.63 6.06 8.00
CA GLY A 248 -9.51 6.22 9.46
C GLY A 248 -8.59 7.37 9.89
N ILE A 249 -8.13 8.22 8.96
CA ILE A 249 -7.25 9.36 9.20
C ILE A 249 -8.02 10.66 9.00
N GLY A 250 -7.92 11.59 9.96
CA GLY A 250 -8.51 12.92 9.84
C GLY A 250 -7.81 13.74 8.77
N VAL A 251 -8.59 14.31 7.84
CA VAL A 251 -8.08 15.11 6.74
C VAL A 251 -8.67 16.51 6.76
N THR A 252 -7.83 17.50 6.45
CA THR A 252 -8.24 18.89 6.22
C THR A 252 -7.85 19.32 4.82
N PHE A 253 -8.80 19.88 4.07
CA PHE A 253 -8.53 20.48 2.76
C PHE A 253 -8.61 22.00 2.80
N ILE A 254 -7.58 22.65 2.27
CA ILE A 254 -7.52 24.11 2.13
C ILE A 254 -7.84 24.45 0.68
N GLN A 255 -8.92 25.19 0.46
CA GLN A 255 -9.35 25.67 -0.84
C GLN A 255 -9.18 27.20 -0.93
N PRO A 256 -8.20 27.70 -1.71
CA PRO A 256 -8.07 29.14 -1.95
C PRO A 256 -9.30 29.70 -2.69
N LEU A 257 -9.82 30.86 -2.27
CA LEU A 257 -10.93 31.53 -2.96
C LEU A 257 -10.43 32.41 -4.10
N TYR A 258 -9.50 33.32 -3.80
CA TYR A 258 -8.93 34.24 -4.79
C TYR A 258 -8.05 33.50 -5.80
N TYR A 259 -7.15 32.65 -5.31
CA TYR A 259 -6.27 31.81 -6.12
C TYR A 259 -6.89 30.44 -6.45
N SER A 260 -8.20 30.40 -6.71
CA SER A 260 -8.91 29.13 -6.96
C SER A 260 -8.34 28.32 -8.14
N SER A 261 -7.68 28.97 -9.09
CA SER A 261 -6.95 28.33 -10.19
C SER A 261 -5.70 27.56 -9.76
N PHE A 262 -5.16 27.81 -8.55
CA PHE A 262 -3.98 27.10 -8.05
C PHE A 262 -4.22 25.61 -7.88
N PHE A 263 -5.41 25.17 -7.50
CA PHE A 263 -5.69 23.73 -7.37
C PHE A 263 -6.85 23.28 -8.26
N ASN A 264 -7.18 24.09 -9.26
CA ASN A 264 -8.16 23.78 -10.31
C ASN A 264 -7.45 23.59 -11.65
N ARG A 265 -6.78 22.44 -11.81
CA ARG A 265 -5.89 22.12 -12.94
C ARG A 265 -6.03 20.64 -13.34
N GLU A 266 -5.50 20.31 -14.52
CA GLU A 266 -5.51 18.94 -15.07
C GLU A 266 -4.41 18.04 -14.48
N LYS A 267 -3.29 18.64 -14.05
CA LYS A 267 -2.16 17.93 -13.41
C LYS A 267 -1.91 18.50 -12.02
N ALA A 268 -1.24 17.73 -11.17
CA ALA A 268 -0.80 18.20 -9.86
C ALA A 268 0.36 19.21 -9.96
N HIS A 269 1.37 18.89 -10.76
CA HIS A 269 2.62 19.66 -10.93
C HIS A 269 3.03 19.74 -12.41
N GLY A 270 4.14 20.45 -12.67
CA GLY A 270 4.69 20.74 -14.00
C GLY A 270 4.23 22.09 -14.57
N TYR A 271 3.69 23.00 -13.76
CA TYR A 271 3.30 24.34 -14.19
C TYR A 271 4.33 25.39 -13.79
N SER A 272 4.40 26.47 -14.56
CA SER A 272 5.34 27.56 -14.32
C SER A 272 5.10 28.32 -13.00
N ASP A 273 3.89 28.20 -12.43
CA ASP A 273 3.46 28.79 -11.17
C ASP A 273 3.44 27.79 -10.00
N ASP A 274 3.98 26.57 -10.16
CA ASP A 274 3.95 25.55 -9.10
C ASP A 274 4.55 26.05 -7.79
N PHE A 275 5.63 26.82 -7.86
CA PHE A 275 6.25 27.37 -6.66
C PHE A 275 5.29 28.29 -5.89
N GLU A 276 4.66 29.25 -6.56
CA GLU A 276 3.68 30.16 -5.96
C GLU A 276 2.50 29.39 -5.36
N ARG A 277 2.01 28.37 -6.06
CA ARG A 277 0.90 27.52 -5.62
C ARG A 277 1.21 26.80 -4.30
N PHE A 278 2.34 26.11 -4.25
CA PHE A 278 2.71 25.33 -3.07
C PHE A 278 3.25 26.19 -1.92
N MET A 279 3.83 27.35 -2.22
CA MET A 279 4.17 28.36 -1.23
C MET A 279 2.91 28.94 -0.56
N TYR A 280 1.88 29.29 -1.34
CA TYR A 280 0.59 29.71 -0.80
C TYR A 280 0.00 28.64 0.13
N PHE A 281 -0.01 27.39 -0.32
CA PHE A 281 -0.52 26.26 0.47
C PHE A 281 0.27 26.02 1.76
N SER A 282 1.60 26.09 1.70
CA SER A 282 2.48 25.99 2.87
C SER A 282 2.15 27.04 3.93
N ARG A 283 1.96 28.29 3.49
CA ARG A 283 1.57 29.41 4.36
C ARG A 283 0.18 29.19 4.96
N ALA A 284 -0.80 28.87 4.13
CA ALA A 284 -2.18 28.67 4.56
C ALA A 284 -2.34 27.49 5.52
N SER A 285 -1.51 26.45 5.39
CA SER A 285 -1.49 25.29 6.30
C SER A 285 -1.04 25.68 7.72
N LEU A 286 0.02 26.48 7.83
CA LEU A 286 0.51 26.96 9.14
C LEU A 286 -0.46 27.93 9.80
N ASP A 287 -1.03 28.86 9.02
CA ASP A 287 -2.10 29.74 9.51
C ASP A 287 -3.27 28.88 10.09
N TYR A 288 -3.52 27.67 9.55
CA TYR A 288 -4.71 26.89 9.88
C TYR A 288 -4.48 26.16 11.19
N ILE A 289 -3.28 25.59 11.33
CA ILE A 289 -2.82 24.95 12.57
C ILE A 289 -2.90 25.96 13.72
N VAL A 290 -2.40 27.19 13.53
CA VAL A 290 -2.45 28.23 14.57
C VAL A 290 -3.87 28.65 14.91
N LYS A 291 -4.70 28.98 13.91
CA LYS A 291 -6.08 29.46 14.18
C LYS A 291 -7.01 28.38 14.72
N SER A 292 -6.77 27.12 14.35
CA SER A 292 -7.46 25.99 14.99
C SER A 292 -6.89 25.66 16.37
N GLY A 293 -5.89 26.39 16.86
CA GLY A 293 -5.26 26.15 18.17
C GLY A 293 -4.63 24.77 18.28
N LYS A 294 -4.18 24.17 17.17
CA LYS A 294 -3.47 22.89 17.15
C LYS A 294 -2.06 23.08 17.68
N LYS A 295 -1.63 22.15 18.53
CA LYS A 295 -0.27 22.11 19.09
C LYS A 295 0.35 20.74 18.79
N PRO A 296 0.61 20.45 17.51
CA PRO A 296 1.14 19.16 17.14
C PRO A 296 2.52 18.95 17.75
N ASP A 297 2.81 17.71 18.10
CA ASP A 297 4.14 17.32 18.51
C ASP A 297 5.12 17.45 17.34
N VAL A 298 4.71 17.01 16.15
CA VAL A 298 5.52 17.04 14.94
C VAL A 298 4.71 17.54 13.74
N LEU A 299 5.28 18.49 13.00
CA LEU A 299 4.88 18.80 11.63
C LEU A 299 5.72 17.92 10.69
N HIS A 300 5.07 16.99 10.00
CA HIS A 300 5.73 16.12 9.04
C HIS A 300 5.47 16.64 7.63
N ILE A 301 6.51 17.19 7.01
CA ILE A 301 6.45 17.84 5.70
C ILE A 301 7.12 16.96 4.64
N HIS A 302 6.64 17.06 3.39
CA HIS A 302 7.00 16.16 2.30
C HIS A 302 7.41 16.91 1.03
N ASN A 303 8.57 16.53 0.48
CA ASN A 303 9.17 17.05 -0.74
C ASN A 303 9.29 18.59 -0.82
N TRP A 304 9.83 19.09 -1.93
CA TRP A 304 10.06 20.52 -2.13
C TRP A 304 8.78 21.36 -2.04
N GLN A 305 7.62 20.79 -2.38
CA GLN A 305 6.33 21.49 -2.40
C GLN A 305 5.96 22.04 -1.02
N THR A 306 6.26 21.31 0.06
CA THR A 306 5.95 21.76 1.43
C THR A 306 7.18 22.16 2.23
N ALA A 307 8.36 22.13 1.61
CA ALA A 307 9.63 22.40 2.27
C ALA A 307 9.75 23.84 2.81
N LEU A 308 9.05 24.82 2.23
CA LEU A 308 9.00 26.20 2.73
C LEU A 308 8.30 26.33 4.09
N ILE A 309 7.58 25.31 4.55
CA ILE A 309 7.04 25.27 5.91
C ILE A 309 8.17 25.38 6.94
N GLY A 310 9.36 24.85 6.65
CA GLY A 310 10.54 24.98 7.49
C GLY A 310 10.86 26.44 7.87
N PRO A 311 11.30 27.28 6.91
CA PRO A 311 11.58 28.69 7.19
C PRO A 311 10.34 29.46 7.67
N LEU A 312 9.15 29.23 7.12
CA LEU A 312 7.92 29.88 7.61
C LEU A 312 7.67 29.59 9.10
N PHE A 313 7.83 28.34 9.51
CA PHE A 313 7.64 27.91 10.89
C PHE A 313 8.58 28.67 11.82
N TRP A 314 9.89 28.65 11.56
CA TRP A 314 10.87 29.26 12.45
C TRP A 314 10.84 30.79 12.43
N ASP A 315 10.54 31.40 11.29
CA ASP A 315 10.60 32.86 11.15
C ASP A 315 9.32 33.56 11.61
N ILE A 316 8.16 32.89 11.52
CA ILE A 316 6.84 33.52 11.67
C ILE A 316 5.95 32.80 12.69
N PHE A 317 5.86 31.47 12.64
CA PHE A 317 4.79 30.74 13.33
C PHE A 317 5.19 30.11 14.67
N VAL A 318 6.48 29.90 14.93
CA VAL A 318 6.94 29.24 16.16
C VAL A 318 6.46 29.97 17.43
N GLN A 319 6.43 31.30 17.40
CA GLN A 319 5.96 32.16 18.50
C GLN A 319 4.43 32.36 18.54
N GLN A 320 3.69 31.69 17.65
CA GLN A 320 2.23 31.76 17.58
C GLN A 320 1.58 30.53 18.21
N GLY A 321 2.21 29.94 19.22
CA GLY A 321 1.71 28.77 19.93
C GLY A 321 2.25 27.42 19.43
N LEU A 322 3.30 27.42 18.61
CA LEU A 322 3.97 26.23 18.07
C LEU A 322 5.38 26.01 18.64
N GLU A 323 5.72 26.62 19.78
CA GLU A 323 7.06 26.57 20.38
C GLU A 323 7.47 25.13 20.76
N GLY A 324 6.48 24.30 21.12
CA GLY A 324 6.65 22.88 21.44
C GLY A 324 6.63 21.96 20.22
N SER A 325 6.32 22.46 19.03
CA SER A 325 6.30 21.68 17.79
C SER A 325 7.71 21.56 17.22
N ARG A 326 7.92 20.51 16.42
CA ARG A 326 9.17 20.26 15.71
C ARG A 326 8.87 19.79 14.30
N ILE A 327 9.87 19.84 13.41
CA ILE A 327 9.68 19.52 11.99
C ILE A 327 10.47 18.25 11.62
N LEU A 328 9.76 17.30 11.02
CA LEU A 328 10.35 16.18 10.28
C LEU A 328 10.11 16.42 8.78
N PHE A 329 11.16 16.31 7.96
CA PHE A 329 11.04 16.39 6.51
C PHE A 329 11.30 15.04 5.85
N SER A 330 10.37 14.55 5.01
CA SER A 330 10.60 13.39 4.15
C SER A 330 10.81 13.80 2.70
N CYS A 331 11.91 13.36 2.12
CA CYS A 331 12.24 13.50 0.70
C CYS A 331 12.00 12.16 -0.01
N HIS A 332 11.06 12.14 -0.95
CA HIS A 332 10.67 10.97 -1.75
C HIS A 332 11.38 10.91 -3.10
N ASP A 333 11.77 12.07 -3.61
CA ASP A 333 12.54 12.20 -4.83
C ASP A 333 13.52 13.36 -4.65
N ILE A 334 14.81 13.02 -4.58
CA ILE A 334 15.89 13.99 -4.37
C ILE A 334 16.26 14.74 -5.66
N HIS A 335 15.86 14.20 -6.81
CA HIS A 335 16.10 14.79 -8.13
C HIS A 335 14.98 15.77 -8.49
N ALA A 336 13.77 15.59 -7.97
CA ALA A 336 12.68 16.55 -8.08
C ALA A 336 12.94 17.81 -7.25
N GLN A 337 13.74 18.73 -7.79
CA GLN A 337 14.02 20.05 -7.21
C GLN A 337 13.32 21.16 -7.99
N SER A 338 12.85 22.17 -7.26
CA SER A 338 12.40 23.45 -7.84
C SER A 338 13.41 24.52 -7.47
N LEU A 339 13.98 25.22 -8.44
CA LEU A 339 14.84 26.38 -8.20
C LEU A 339 14.08 27.65 -8.54
N VAL A 340 14.20 28.67 -7.69
CA VAL A 340 13.34 29.85 -7.77
C VAL A 340 14.10 31.15 -7.53
N GLN A 341 13.56 32.22 -8.09
CA GLN A 341 14.06 33.57 -7.81
C GLN A 341 13.79 33.91 -6.33
N PRO A 342 14.82 34.34 -5.56
CA PRO A 342 14.70 34.57 -4.12
C PRO A 342 13.61 35.58 -3.74
N GLU A 343 13.35 36.57 -4.60
CA GLU A 343 12.35 37.62 -4.38
C GLU A 343 10.95 37.03 -4.20
N LYS A 344 10.66 35.87 -4.81
CA LYS A 344 9.38 35.18 -4.66
C LYS A 344 9.11 34.77 -3.21
N LEU A 345 10.12 34.62 -2.35
CA LEU A 345 9.94 34.29 -0.93
C LEU A 345 9.10 35.36 -0.20
N ALA A 346 9.20 36.63 -0.62
CA ALA A 346 8.41 37.73 -0.06
C ALA A 346 6.90 37.55 -0.24
N LEU A 347 6.47 36.77 -1.25
CA LEU A 347 5.06 36.49 -1.49
C LEU A 347 4.40 35.81 -0.30
N CYS A 348 5.09 34.97 0.47
CA CYS A 348 4.54 34.33 1.68
C CYS A 348 4.92 35.05 3.00
N GLY A 349 5.58 36.20 2.91
CA GLY A 349 5.97 37.03 4.04
C GLY A 349 7.35 36.69 4.61
N LEU A 350 8.14 35.86 3.92
CA LEU A 350 9.54 35.63 4.26
C LEU A 350 10.43 36.75 3.73
N ASP A 351 11.57 36.98 4.38
CA ASP A 351 12.57 37.96 3.94
C ASP A 351 13.59 37.31 2.98
N PRO A 352 13.61 37.66 1.68
CA PRO A 352 14.56 37.11 0.72
C PRO A 352 16.03 37.36 1.10
N ALA A 353 16.36 38.55 1.61
CA ALA A 353 17.75 38.93 1.89
C ALA A 353 18.33 38.10 3.03
N ARG A 354 17.49 37.75 4.01
CA ARG A 354 17.86 36.89 5.14
C ARG A 354 17.98 35.42 4.75
N LEU A 355 17.17 34.94 3.80
CA LEU A 355 17.09 33.52 3.45
C LEU A 355 17.95 33.12 2.25
N HIS A 356 18.28 34.05 1.36
CA HIS A 356 19.12 33.80 0.20
C HIS A 356 20.61 33.82 0.56
N ARG A 357 21.01 32.82 1.35
CA ARG A 357 22.39 32.64 1.84
C ARG A 357 22.86 31.19 1.68
N PRO A 358 24.17 30.94 1.55
CA PRO A 358 24.71 29.59 1.41
C PRO A 358 24.32 28.64 2.54
N ASP A 359 24.24 29.14 3.78
CA ASP A 359 23.83 28.38 4.96
C ASP A 359 22.31 28.18 5.08
N ARG A 360 21.53 28.79 4.18
CA ARG A 360 20.07 28.84 4.18
C ARG A 360 19.50 28.25 2.88
N LEU A 361 18.75 29.02 2.09
CA LEU A 361 18.05 28.50 0.91
C LEU A 361 18.85 28.64 -0.40
N GLN A 362 19.97 29.37 -0.43
CA GLN A 362 20.70 29.57 -1.69
C GLN A 362 21.20 28.24 -2.26
N ASP A 363 20.92 28.00 -3.54
CA ASP A 363 21.39 26.80 -4.22
C ASP A 363 22.91 26.80 -4.38
N SER A 364 23.54 25.64 -4.20
CA SER A 364 25.00 25.54 -4.27
C SER A 364 25.52 25.52 -5.71
N SER A 365 24.70 25.09 -6.69
CA SER A 365 25.08 25.09 -8.10
C SER A 365 24.69 26.40 -8.82
N ASN A 366 23.54 26.97 -8.47
CA ASN A 366 22.98 28.18 -9.04
C ASN A 366 22.81 29.24 -7.95
N THR A 367 23.90 29.90 -7.57
CA THR A 367 23.95 30.82 -6.41
C THR A 367 23.05 32.05 -6.51
N HIS A 368 22.43 32.32 -7.66
CA HIS A 368 21.43 33.37 -7.82
C HIS A 368 20.00 32.90 -7.55
N LEU A 369 19.79 31.59 -7.32
CA LEU A 369 18.50 30.97 -7.06
C LEU A 369 18.43 30.41 -5.63
N ALA A 370 17.20 30.29 -5.15
CA ALA A 370 16.86 29.59 -3.92
C ALA A 370 16.34 28.17 -4.22
N SER A 371 16.68 27.22 -3.36
CA SER A 371 16.19 25.84 -3.35
C SER A 371 15.27 25.61 -2.14
N PRO A 372 13.95 25.46 -2.34
CA PRO A 372 13.03 25.05 -1.28
C PRO A 372 13.40 23.69 -0.70
N MET A 373 13.88 22.75 -1.54
CA MET A 373 14.35 21.44 -1.09
C MET A 373 15.47 21.57 -0.05
N LYS A 374 16.47 22.43 -0.33
CA LYS A 374 17.51 22.80 0.64
C LYS A 374 16.91 23.41 1.91
N GLY A 375 15.91 24.29 1.77
CA GLY A 375 15.16 24.83 2.91
C GLY A 375 14.55 23.73 3.80
N GLY A 376 13.92 22.72 3.21
CA GLY A 376 13.38 21.56 3.93
C GLY A 376 14.45 20.80 4.70
N ILE A 377 15.64 20.62 4.09
CA ILE A 377 16.79 19.97 4.75
C ILE A 377 17.31 20.85 5.89
N VAL A 378 17.61 22.13 5.65
CA VAL A 378 18.24 23.03 6.61
C VAL A 378 17.36 23.27 7.83
N TYR A 379 16.06 23.53 7.63
CA TYR A 379 15.14 23.97 8.69
C TYR A 379 14.42 22.84 9.43
N SER A 380 14.58 21.58 9.02
CA SER A 380 13.97 20.45 9.73
C SER A 380 14.87 19.90 10.84
N ASN A 381 14.26 19.39 11.92
CA ASN A 381 14.97 18.80 13.04
C ASN A 381 15.58 17.42 12.66
N LYS A 382 14.83 16.63 11.88
CA LYS A 382 15.33 15.43 11.20
C LYS A 382 14.85 15.43 9.75
N VAL A 383 15.58 14.71 8.91
CA VAL A 383 15.26 14.52 7.50
C VAL A 383 15.29 13.02 7.21
N VAL A 384 14.24 12.50 6.60
CA VAL A 384 14.14 11.11 6.13
C VAL A 384 14.20 11.13 4.60
N ILE A 385 15.13 10.39 4.03
CA ILE A 385 15.19 10.18 2.59
C ILE A 385 14.64 8.78 2.31
N MET A 386 13.64 8.71 1.43
CA MET A 386 13.04 7.44 1.08
C MET A 386 13.90 6.71 0.06
N SER A 387 14.38 5.50 0.40
CA SER A 387 15.10 4.64 -0.55
C SER A 387 14.98 3.17 -0.19
N SER A 388 14.79 2.34 -1.22
CA SER A 388 14.68 0.88 -1.07
C SER A 388 15.97 0.14 -1.42
N THR A 389 16.98 0.84 -1.96
CA THR A 389 18.18 0.22 -2.54
C THR A 389 19.48 0.95 -2.20
N HIS A 390 19.41 2.20 -1.74
CA HIS A 390 20.58 3.03 -1.51
C HIS A 390 20.83 3.28 -0.02
N SER A 391 22.10 3.21 0.38
CA SER A 391 22.57 3.66 1.68
C SER A 391 22.60 5.19 1.77
N LYS A 392 22.73 5.71 2.99
CA LYS A 392 22.86 7.14 3.24
C LYS A 392 24.08 7.74 2.56
N GLY A 393 25.26 7.09 2.68
CA GLY A 393 26.48 7.52 1.99
C GLY A 393 26.30 7.59 0.47
N ARG A 394 25.67 6.57 -0.11
CA ARG A 394 25.38 6.55 -1.55
C ARG A 394 24.45 7.68 -1.98
N ILE A 395 23.39 7.96 -1.22
CA ILE A 395 22.46 9.06 -1.51
C ILE A 395 23.16 10.43 -1.46
N ILE A 396 24.02 10.66 -0.46
CA ILE A 396 24.76 11.91 -0.33
C ILE A 396 25.64 12.12 -1.57
N HIS A 397 26.43 11.12 -1.95
CA HIS A 397 27.32 11.21 -3.11
C HIS A 397 26.60 11.23 -4.46
N SER A 398 25.48 10.54 -4.59
CA SER A 398 24.70 10.53 -5.83
C SER A 398 23.79 11.75 -5.99
N SER A 399 23.70 12.61 -4.96
CA SER A 399 22.86 13.81 -5.01
C SER A 399 23.48 14.87 -5.94
N SER A 400 23.17 14.75 -7.22
CA SER A 400 23.46 15.77 -8.22
C SER A 400 22.67 17.06 -7.94
N HIS A 401 23.01 18.16 -8.62
CA HIS A 401 22.29 19.44 -8.55
C HIS A 401 22.37 20.17 -7.19
N GLY A 402 23.57 20.32 -6.63
CA GLY A 402 23.82 21.29 -5.54
C GLY A 402 23.40 20.85 -4.13
N LEU A 403 22.84 19.66 -3.94
CA LEU A 403 22.44 19.17 -2.62
C LEU A 403 23.53 18.42 -1.85
N GLU A 404 24.54 17.83 -2.52
CA GLU A 404 25.60 17.04 -1.87
C GLU A 404 26.22 17.76 -0.68
N THR A 405 26.68 19.00 -0.88
CA THR A 405 27.27 19.81 0.19
C THR A 405 26.31 20.03 1.36
N THR A 406 25.03 20.27 1.07
CA THR A 406 23.99 20.50 2.09
C THR A 406 23.71 19.21 2.87
N LEU A 407 23.55 18.09 2.18
CA LEU A 407 23.30 16.79 2.81
C LEU A 407 24.48 16.35 3.66
N ASN A 408 25.70 16.53 3.17
CA ASN A 408 26.91 16.21 3.92
C ASN A 408 27.04 17.07 5.19
N MET A 409 26.75 18.38 5.10
CA MET A 409 26.74 19.29 6.25
C MET A 409 25.69 18.89 7.30
N HIS A 410 24.56 18.32 6.87
CA HIS A 410 23.45 17.93 7.73
C HIS A 410 23.34 16.42 7.97
N LYS A 411 24.40 15.65 7.69
CA LYS A 411 24.37 14.18 7.72
C LYS A 411 23.86 13.57 9.04
N GLU A 412 24.12 14.21 10.18
CA GLU A 412 23.74 13.74 11.52
C GLU A 412 22.21 13.72 11.75
N LYS A 413 21.47 14.52 10.97
CA LYS A 413 20.01 14.55 11.02
C LYS A 413 19.34 13.81 9.87
N LEU A 414 20.11 13.26 8.93
CA LEU A 414 19.60 12.45 7.84
C LEU A 414 19.39 11.00 8.29
N LEU A 415 18.25 10.44 7.92
CA LEU A 415 17.87 9.04 8.07
C LEU A 415 17.46 8.52 6.69
N VAL A 416 17.65 7.23 6.44
CA VAL A 416 17.15 6.57 5.23
C VAL A 416 16.05 5.61 5.65
N ALA A 417 14.87 5.69 5.04
CA ALA A 417 13.76 4.78 5.31
C ALA A 417 13.33 4.07 4.01
N PRO A 418 12.97 2.77 4.08
CA PRO A 418 12.45 2.06 2.93
C PRO A 418 10.99 2.45 2.67
N CYS A 419 10.54 2.25 1.42
CA CYS A 419 9.11 2.20 1.15
C CYS A 419 8.51 0.95 1.83
N GLY A 420 7.25 1.02 2.23
CA GLY A 420 6.46 -0.12 2.68
C GLY A 420 5.33 -0.44 1.71
N PHE A 421 4.54 -1.45 2.04
CA PHE A 421 3.33 -1.78 1.30
C PHE A 421 2.19 -2.19 2.25
N ASP A 422 0.96 -2.18 1.75
CA ASP A 422 -0.24 -2.59 2.51
C ASP A 422 -0.37 -4.11 2.53
N SER A 423 0.16 -4.75 3.58
CA SER A 423 0.07 -6.19 3.79
C SER A 423 -1.33 -6.68 4.13
N SER A 424 -2.28 -5.79 4.46
CA SER A 424 -3.68 -6.22 4.64
C SER A 424 -4.38 -6.45 3.31
N ALA A 425 -3.98 -5.72 2.27
CA ALA A 425 -4.47 -5.90 0.90
C ALA A 425 -3.61 -6.90 0.11
N TRP A 426 -2.30 -6.93 0.33
CA TRP A 426 -1.35 -7.69 -0.47
C TRP A 426 -0.71 -8.83 0.32
N ASP A 427 -1.42 -9.93 0.50
CA ASP A 427 -0.90 -11.09 1.23
C ASP A 427 -1.46 -12.40 0.66
N PRO A 428 -0.65 -13.26 0.01
CA PRO A 428 -1.16 -14.47 -0.64
C PRO A 428 -1.84 -15.46 0.31
N GLU A 429 -1.58 -15.36 1.62
CA GLU A 429 -2.21 -16.19 2.65
C GLU A 429 -3.67 -15.79 2.90
N LYS A 430 -4.04 -14.53 2.63
CA LYS A 430 -5.35 -13.94 2.95
C LYS A 430 -6.01 -13.24 1.76
N ASP A 431 -5.35 -13.24 0.61
CA ASP A 431 -5.82 -12.58 -0.60
C ASP A 431 -6.98 -13.37 -1.21
N LYS A 432 -8.19 -12.86 -0.99
CA LYS A 432 -9.44 -13.44 -1.49
C LYS A 432 -9.58 -13.40 -3.01
N ILE A 433 -8.70 -12.66 -3.70
CA ILE A 433 -8.71 -12.56 -5.16
C ILE A 433 -7.97 -13.73 -5.79
N LEU A 434 -7.05 -14.36 -5.07
CA LEU A 434 -6.34 -15.53 -5.56
C LEU A 434 -7.31 -16.72 -5.68
N PRO A 435 -7.18 -17.53 -6.74
CA PRO A 435 -7.94 -18.78 -6.87
C PRO A 435 -7.70 -19.77 -5.73
N GLU A 436 -6.48 -19.77 -5.17
CA GLU A 436 -6.07 -20.59 -4.04
C GLU A 436 -5.04 -19.79 -3.22
N ASN A 437 -5.24 -19.69 -1.90
CA ASN A 437 -4.27 -19.04 -1.03
C ASN A 437 -3.02 -19.92 -0.81
N TYR A 438 -1.91 -19.27 -0.48
CA TYR A 438 -0.65 -19.94 -0.21
C TYR A 438 0.24 -19.10 0.71
N SER A 439 1.24 -19.74 1.31
CA SER A 439 2.19 -19.10 2.21
C SER A 439 3.62 -19.57 1.93
N ALA A 440 4.60 -18.99 2.62
CA ALA A 440 5.98 -19.46 2.54
C ALA A 440 6.14 -20.93 2.97
N ASP A 441 5.25 -21.42 3.85
CA ASP A 441 5.27 -22.79 4.38
C ASP A 441 4.49 -23.79 3.49
N ASP A 442 3.46 -23.34 2.77
CA ASP A 442 2.77 -24.14 1.75
C ASP A 442 2.54 -23.34 0.45
N MET A 443 3.34 -23.67 -0.56
CA MET A 443 3.37 -23.00 -1.87
C MET A 443 2.50 -23.68 -2.94
N LYS A 444 1.76 -24.73 -2.61
CA LYS A 444 0.94 -25.47 -3.60
C LYS A 444 -0.06 -24.55 -4.30
N GLY A 445 -0.67 -23.63 -3.57
CA GLY A 445 -1.62 -22.67 -4.13
C GLY A 445 -1.01 -21.78 -5.23
N LYS A 446 0.29 -21.48 -5.16
CA LYS A 446 0.98 -20.69 -6.20
C LYS A 446 0.92 -21.37 -7.57
N ALA A 447 1.06 -22.70 -7.64
CA ALA A 447 0.93 -23.42 -8.91
C ALA A 447 -0.48 -23.33 -9.49
N VAL A 448 -1.52 -23.32 -8.63
CA VAL A 448 -2.92 -23.12 -9.04
C VAL A 448 -3.12 -21.70 -9.57
N CYS A 449 -2.60 -20.68 -8.87
CA CYS A 449 -2.61 -19.30 -9.34
C CYS A 449 -1.92 -19.14 -10.69
N LYS A 450 -0.79 -19.81 -10.90
CA LYS A 450 -0.04 -19.80 -12.16
C LYS A 450 -0.81 -20.39 -13.32
N ILE A 451 -1.39 -21.58 -13.16
CA ILE A 451 -2.26 -22.18 -14.20
C ILE A 451 -3.47 -21.27 -14.49
N ALA A 452 -4.10 -20.73 -13.45
CA ALA A 452 -5.23 -19.82 -13.61
C ALA A 452 -4.84 -18.54 -14.37
N LEU A 453 -3.65 -17.99 -14.10
CA LEU A 453 -3.10 -16.85 -14.82
C LEU A 453 -2.88 -17.19 -16.30
N GLN A 454 -2.21 -18.31 -16.58
CA GLN A 454 -1.93 -18.77 -17.95
C GLN A 454 -3.23 -18.95 -18.74
N LYS A 455 -4.22 -19.64 -18.15
CA LYS A 455 -5.55 -19.83 -18.73
C LYS A 455 -6.26 -18.51 -18.99
N LYS A 456 -6.28 -17.59 -18.02
CA LYS A 456 -6.91 -16.27 -18.16
C LYS A 456 -6.26 -15.46 -19.29
N MET A 457 -4.96 -15.63 -19.51
CA MET A 457 -4.18 -14.96 -20.54
C MET A 457 -4.17 -15.71 -21.89
N GLY A 458 -4.81 -16.89 -21.99
CA GLY A 458 -4.77 -17.73 -23.19
C GLY A 458 -3.35 -18.18 -23.56
N LEU A 459 -2.50 -18.39 -22.55
CA LEU A 459 -1.17 -18.97 -22.68
C LEU A 459 -1.25 -20.48 -22.50
N ALA A 460 -0.22 -21.22 -22.92
CA ALA A 460 -0.16 -22.66 -22.70
C ALA A 460 -0.14 -22.97 -21.19
N GLU A 461 -1.12 -23.75 -20.73
CA GLU A 461 -1.33 -24.11 -19.33
C GLU A 461 -0.32 -25.19 -18.90
N ASN A 462 0.74 -24.78 -18.21
CA ASN A 462 1.73 -25.68 -17.61
C ASN A 462 2.49 -24.95 -16.49
N SER A 463 2.40 -25.47 -15.27
CA SER A 463 3.06 -24.88 -14.09
C SER A 463 4.58 -24.91 -14.16
N SER A 464 5.16 -25.76 -15.02
CA SER A 464 6.60 -25.85 -15.26
C SER A 464 7.15 -24.76 -16.19
N PHE A 465 6.32 -24.06 -16.96
CA PHE A 465 6.79 -22.93 -17.76
C PHE A 465 7.08 -21.73 -16.88
N ILE A 466 8.21 -21.07 -17.08
CA ILE A 466 8.52 -19.86 -16.32
C ILE A 466 7.59 -18.72 -16.78
N THR A 467 6.86 -18.13 -15.84
CA THR A 467 5.93 -17.02 -16.09
C THR A 467 6.49 -15.73 -15.50
N VAL A 468 6.54 -14.70 -16.33
CA VAL A 468 7.12 -13.40 -16.00
C VAL A 468 6.05 -12.32 -16.08
N GLY A 469 5.78 -11.66 -14.96
CA GLY A 469 4.95 -10.47 -14.90
C GLY A 469 5.78 -9.19 -15.08
N CYS A 470 5.21 -8.17 -15.70
CA CYS A 470 5.84 -6.86 -15.82
C CYS A 470 4.78 -5.77 -15.69
N PHE A 471 4.98 -4.84 -14.75
CA PHE A 471 4.11 -3.69 -14.53
C PHE A 471 4.79 -2.44 -15.07
N LEU A 472 4.09 -1.74 -15.96
CA LEU A 472 4.60 -0.54 -16.63
C LEU A 472 3.66 0.63 -16.36
N SER A 473 4.20 1.76 -15.87
CA SER A 473 3.44 3.00 -15.68
C SER A 473 3.23 3.72 -17.01
N ASP A 474 4.31 4.00 -17.72
CA ASP A 474 4.38 4.58 -19.05
C ASP A 474 5.66 4.07 -19.73
N LEU A 475 5.62 3.74 -21.02
CA LEU A 475 6.81 3.35 -21.76
C LEU A 475 7.68 4.54 -22.18
N SER A 476 7.16 5.76 -22.13
CA SER A 476 7.97 6.97 -22.29
C SER A 476 8.90 7.25 -21.11
N ASP A 477 8.67 6.59 -19.97
CA ASP A 477 9.59 6.62 -18.83
C ASP A 477 10.81 5.71 -19.05
N LEU A 478 10.73 4.76 -20.00
CA LEU A 478 11.87 3.93 -20.37
C LEU A 478 12.79 4.70 -21.33
N SER A 479 14.09 4.63 -21.12
CA SER A 479 15.03 5.08 -22.15
C SER A 479 14.93 4.19 -23.40
N ASP A 480 15.34 4.70 -24.55
CA ASP A 480 15.41 3.90 -25.79
C ASP A 480 16.26 2.63 -25.60
N VAL A 481 17.31 2.74 -24.78
CA VAL A 481 18.20 1.63 -24.40
C VAL A 481 17.45 0.59 -23.56
N ASP A 482 16.66 1.02 -22.57
CA ASP A 482 15.87 0.10 -21.73
C ASP A 482 14.81 -0.64 -22.55
N THR A 483 14.20 0.05 -23.51
CA THR A 483 13.23 -0.53 -24.43
C THR A 483 13.88 -1.56 -25.36
N GLU A 484 15.12 -1.34 -25.77
CA GLU A 484 15.90 -2.32 -26.54
C GLU A 484 16.27 -3.54 -25.69
N ASN A 485 16.78 -3.31 -24.48
CA ASN A 485 17.15 -4.36 -23.54
C ASN A 485 15.96 -5.26 -23.20
N LEU A 486 14.80 -4.65 -22.89
CA LEU A 486 13.57 -5.38 -22.61
C LEU A 486 13.18 -6.28 -23.79
N ARG A 487 13.28 -5.76 -25.03
CA ARG A 487 12.98 -6.54 -26.23
C ARG A 487 13.92 -7.71 -26.41
N ALA A 488 15.23 -7.48 -26.23
CA ALA A 488 16.25 -8.53 -26.33
C ALA A 488 16.03 -9.62 -25.28
N ILE A 489 15.65 -9.24 -24.04
CA ILE A 489 15.29 -10.17 -22.98
C ILE A 489 14.11 -11.04 -23.40
N VAL A 490 13.01 -10.43 -23.84
CA VAL A 490 11.78 -11.16 -24.21
C VAL A 490 12.04 -12.11 -25.39
N GLN A 491 12.64 -11.62 -26.47
CA GLN A 491 12.88 -12.43 -27.69
C GLN A 491 13.80 -13.63 -27.46
N ASN A 492 14.76 -13.53 -26.54
CA ASN A 492 15.64 -14.65 -26.21
C ASN A 492 14.95 -15.65 -25.28
N ALA A 493 14.15 -15.15 -24.33
CA ALA A 493 13.49 -15.97 -23.32
C ALA A 493 12.29 -16.75 -23.88
N THR A 494 11.52 -16.18 -24.81
CA THR A 494 10.38 -16.91 -25.41
C THR A 494 10.83 -18.14 -26.21
N LYS A 495 12.04 -18.10 -26.80
CA LYS A 495 12.69 -19.28 -27.44
C LYS A 495 12.97 -20.41 -26.45
N MET A 496 13.05 -20.12 -25.16
CA MET A 496 13.22 -21.08 -24.07
C MET A 496 11.88 -21.49 -23.43
N GLY A 497 10.73 -21.07 -24.00
CA GLY A 497 9.41 -21.37 -23.47
C GLY A 497 8.96 -20.47 -22.32
N VAL A 498 9.64 -19.36 -22.06
CA VAL A 498 9.26 -18.39 -21.03
C VAL A 498 8.06 -17.57 -21.51
N GLN A 499 7.08 -17.36 -20.62
CA GLN A 499 5.87 -16.61 -20.89
C GLN A 499 5.93 -15.22 -20.24
N PHE A 500 5.48 -14.19 -20.95
CA PHE A 500 5.48 -12.81 -20.46
C PHE A 500 4.09 -12.21 -20.45
N ILE A 501 3.78 -11.50 -19.37
CA ILE A 501 2.52 -10.78 -19.19
C ILE A 501 2.86 -9.34 -18.78
N PHE A 502 2.57 -8.41 -19.68
CA PHE A 502 2.75 -6.97 -19.46
C PHE A 502 1.42 -6.34 -19.07
N MET A 503 1.38 -5.63 -17.94
CA MET A 503 0.24 -4.84 -17.52
C MET A 503 0.61 -3.36 -17.43
N MET A 504 -0.19 -2.53 -18.12
CA MET A 504 -0.11 -1.08 -17.99
C MET A 504 -0.89 -0.62 -16.77
N THR A 505 -0.25 0.16 -15.92
CA THR A 505 -0.85 0.73 -14.69
C THR A 505 -1.26 2.21 -14.86
N GLY A 506 -0.72 2.90 -15.87
CA GLY A 506 -1.10 4.26 -16.25
C GLY A 506 -2.32 4.37 -17.17
N GLU A 507 -2.89 5.57 -17.29
CA GLU A 507 -4.02 5.82 -18.19
C GLU A 507 -3.61 5.77 -19.68
N VAL A 508 -4.49 5.25 -20.53
CA VAL A 508 -4.29 5.17 -21.97
C VAL A 508 -4.41 6.56 -22.61
N THR A 509 -3.37 7.38 -22.58
CA THR A 509 -3.34 8.64 -23.35
C THR A 509 -2.91 8.40 -24.79
N SER A 510 -3.21 9.32 -25.71
CA SER A 510 -2.80 9.27 -27.13
C SER A 510 -1.28 9.24 -27.39
N ARG A 511 -0.46 9.06 -26.34
CA ARG A 511 1.01 8.96 -26.37
C ARG A 511 1.56 7.53 -26.27
N HIS A 512 0.72 6.49 -26.25
CA HIS A 512 1.13 5.07 -26.19
C HIS A 512 1.80 4.49 -27.46
N LYS A 513 2.48 5.33 -28.25
CA LYS A 513 3.25 4.88 -29.43
C LYS A 513 4.35 3.88 -29.05
N GLY A 514 4.92 4.00 -27.85
CA GLY A 514 5.94 3.07 -27.34
C GLY A 514 5.41 1.64 -27.18
N LEU A 515 4.21 1.48 -26.60
CA LEU A 515 3.61 0.16 -26.35
C LEU A 515 3.16 -0.51 -27.62
N GLU A 516 2.46 0.23 -28.47
CA GLU A 516 2.06 -0.25 -29.79
C GLU A 516 3.30 -0.68 -30.58
N SER A 517 4.40 0.08 -30.50
CA SER A 517 5.66 -0.32 -31.14
C SER A 517 6.28 -1.57 -30.52
N LEU A 518 6.21 -1.74 -29.19
CA LEU A 518 6.74 -2.92 -28.51
C LEU A 518 5.91 -4.16 -28.82
N GLN A 519 4.58 -4.04 -28.81
CA GLN A 519 3.63 -5.09 -29.15
C GLN A 519 3.79 -5.53 -30.62
N VAL A 520 3.94 -4.58 -31.55
CA VAL A 520 4.21 -4.89 -32.96
C VAL A 520 5.56 -5.55 -33.16
N LYS A 521 6.59 -5.16 -32.39
CA LYS A 521 7.94 -5.75 -32.48
C LYS A 521 8.07 -7.10 -31.77
N ILE A 522 7.15 -7.43 -30.87
CA ILE A 522 7.14 -8.66 -30.08
C ILE A 522 5.81 -9.39 -30.34
N GLU A 523 5.70 -9.95 -31.54
CA GLU A 523 4.60 -10.83 -31.90
C GLU A 523 5.02 -12.30 -31.59
N ASP A 524 4.65 -12.78 -30.41
CA ASP A 524 4.98 -14.13 -29.93
C ASP A 524 3.79 -14.73 -29.15
N ALA A 525 3.50 -16.01 -29.38
CA ALA A 525 2.40 -16.72 -28.74
C ALA A 525 2.53 -16.79 -27.21
N ASN A 526 3.74 -16.64 -26.66
CA ASN A 526 4.04 -16.64 -25.23
C ASN A 526 4.00 -15.25 -24.58
N VAL A 527 3.64 -14.19 -25.32
CA VAL A 527 3.63 -12.81 -24.80
C VAL A 527 2.22 -12.24 -24.82
N ARG A 528 1.81 -11.58 -23.74
CA ARG A 528 0.50 -10.91 -23.61
C ARG A 528 0.67 -9.49 -23.08
N PHE A 529 -0.10 -8.58 -23.66
CA PHE A 529 -0.16 -7.17 -23.27
C PHE A 529 -1.57 -6.82 -22.78
N ILE A 530 -1.64 -6.20 -21.61
CA ILE A 530 -2.87 -5.72 -20.98
C ILE A 530 -2.75 -4.20 -20.89
N ASN A 531 -3.46 -3.52 -21.77
CA ASN A 531 -3.34 -2.07 -21.95
C ASN A 531 -4.12 -1.25 -20.92
N ARG A 532 -4.48 -1.85 -19.77
CA ARG A 532 -5.22 -1.18 -18.71
C ARG A 532 -4.89 -1.80 -17.36
N HIS A 533 -5.01 -0.99 -16.30
CA HIS A 533 -4.91 -1.49 -14.94
C HIS A 533 -6.16 -2.30 -14.60
N ASP A 534 -5.95 -3.51 -14.12
CA ASP A 534 -6.99 -4.39 -13.59
C ASP A 534 -6.48 -4.92 -12.24
N GLU A 535 -7.13 -4.49 -11.15
CA GLU A 535 -6.68 -4.83 -9.79
C GLU A 535 -6.71 -6.34 -9.59
N THR A 536 -7.81 -6.99 -9.95
CA THR A 536 -7.99 -8.44 -9.78
C THR A 536 -6.92 -9.23 -10.55
N LEU A 537 -6.64 -8.81 -11.78
CA LEU A 537 -5.58 -9.43 -12.57
C LEU A 537 -4.19 -9.10 -12.03
N SER A 538 -3.97 -7.94 -11.40
CA SER A 538 -2.69 -7.60 -10.77
C SER A 538 -2.35 -8.58 -9.65
N HIS A 539 -3.31 -8.87 -8.76
CA HIS A 539 -3.17 -9.89 -7.71
C HIS A 539 -2.80 -11.26 -8.30
N LEU A 540 -3.51 -11.67 -9.36
CA LEU A 540 -3.22 -12.93 -10.03
C LEU A 540 -1.86 -12.94 -10.76
N ILE A 541 -1.41 -11.82 -11.32
CA ILE A 541 -0.07 -11.71 -11.93
C ILE A 541 1.01 -11.87 -10.87
N PHE A 542 0.90 -11.16 -9.74
CA PHE A 542 1.85 -11.31 -8.63
C PHE A 542 1.85 -12.75 -8.09
N GLY A 543 0.67 -13.35 -7.92
CA GLY A 543 0.52 -14.69 -7.38
C GLY A 543 0.86 -15.83 -8.34
N GLY A 544 0.76 -15.61 -9.65
CA GLY A 544 0.98 -16.64 -10.67
C GLY A 544 2.33 -16.58 -11.36
N SER A 545 3.13 -15.52 -11.15
CA SER A 545 4.42 -15.33 -11.80
C SER A 545 5.57 -15.89 -10.96
N ASP A 546 6.65 -16.35 -11.59
CA ASP A 546 7.89 -16.75 -10.91
C ASP A 546 8.84 -15.56 -10.77
N ILE A 547 8.85 -14.68 -11.77
CA ILE A 547 9.65 -13.44 -11.84
C ILE A 547 8.71 -12.27 -12.07
N ILE A 548 8.98 -11.15 -11.40
CA ILE A 548 8.43 -9.85 -11.74
C ILE A 548 9.56 -8.96 -12.27
N LEU A 549 9.49 -8.64 -13.55
CA LEU A 549 10.40 -7.68 -14.16
C LEU A 549 10.05 -6.26 -13.68
N CYS A 550 11.03 -5.62 -13.07
CA CYS A 550 10.93 -4.29 -12.48
C CYS A 550 11.75 -3.32 -13.32
N HIS A 551 11.18 -2.16 -13.70
CA HIS A 551 11.98 -1.08 -14.28
C HIS A 551 13.07 -0.62 -13.31
N SER A 552 12.69 -0.48 -12.04
CA SER A 552 13.60 -0.17 -10.93
C SER A 552 13.25 -1.04 -9.73
N LEU A 553 14.27 -1.53 -9.03
CA LEU A 553 14.10 -2.18 -7.73
C LEU A 553 13.80 -1.17 -6.60
N HIS A 554 13.99 0.12 -6.89
CA HIS A 554 13.41 1.22 -6.13
C HIS A 554 12.17 1.73 -6.87
N ASP A 555 11.01 1.18 -6.51
CA ASP A 555 9.71 1.62 -7.00
C ASP A 555 8.82 1.98 -5.81
N PRO A 556 8.84 3.25 -5.38
CA PRO A 556 8.03 3.71 -4.26
C PRO A 556 6.57 3.96 -4.64
N ILE A 557 6.23 4.00 -5.94
CA ILE A 557 4.89 4.33 -6.44
C ILE A 557 4.01 3.09 -6.47
N LEU A 558 4.38 2.10 -7.28
CA LEU A 558 3.58 0.89 -7.48
C LEU A 558 3.93 -0.21 -6.47
N GLN A 559 5.09 -0.07 -5.80
CA GLN A 559 5.61 -0.99 -4.80
C GLN A 559 5.77 -2.41 -5.38
N VAL A 560 6.05 -2.50 -6.68
CA VAL A 560 6.10 -3.77 -7.42
C VAL A 560 7.13 -4.73 -6.82
N PRO A 561 8.36 -4.31 -6.47
CA PRO A 561 9.32 -5.21 -5.86
C PRO A 561 8.83 -5.79 -4.53
N LEU A 562 8.20 -4.98 -3.68
CA LEU A 562 7.69 -5.42 -2.37
C LEU A 562 6.57 -6.45 -2.51
N LYS A 563 5.61 -6.18 -3.41
CA LYS A 563 4.52 -7.11 -3.71
C LYS A 563 5.05 -8.41 -4.33
N ALA A 564 6.04 -8.32 -5.22
CA ALA A 564 6.68 -9.50 -5.80
C ALA A 564 7.28 -10.39 -4.72
N LEU A 565 8.11 -9.82 -3.82
CA LEU A 565 8.71 -10.56 -2.71
C LEU A 565 7.66 -11.24 -1.83
N ARG A 566 6.57 -10.52 -1.47
CA ARG A 566 5.50 -11.08 -0.62
C ARG A 566 4.74 -12.23 -1.30
N TYR A 567 4.50 -12.16 -2.61
CA TYR A 567 3.82 -13.21 -3.38
C TYR A 567 4.77 -14.33 -3.85
N GLY A 568 6.03 -14.31 -3.41
CA GLY A 568 7.02 -15.33 -3.73
C GLY A 568 7.53 -15.27 -5.17
N SER A 569 7.53 -14.08 -5.77
CA SER A 569 7.99 -13.83 -7.14
C SER A 569 9.27 -13.00 -7.07
N ALA A 570 10.30 -13.38 -7.82
CA ALA A 570 11.59 -12.69 -7.73
C ALA A 570 11.54 -11.34 -8.47
N PRO A 571 11.82 -10.21 -7.80
CA PRO A 571 11.92 -8.92 -8.48
C PRO A 571 13.27 -8.82 -9.21
N ILE A 572 13.24 -8.71 -10.54
CA ILE A 572 14.45 -8.64 -11.36
C ILE A 572 14.43 -7.34 -12.16
N ALA A 573 15.51 -6.56 -12.09
CA ALA A 573 15.61 -5.31 -12.83
C ALA A 573 15.73 -5.57 -14.34
N ILE A 574 15.05 -4.76 -15.16
CA ILE A 574 15.21 -4.78 -16.63
C ILE A 574 16.66 -4.48 -17.02
N THR A 575 17.29 -3.53 -16.34
CA THR A 575 18.72 -3.25 -16.45
C THR A 575 19.47 -3.82 -15.26
N THR A 576 20.42 -4.72 -15.52
CA THR A 576 21.41 -5.03 -14.49
C THR A 576 22.31 -3.82 -14.30
N ASN A 577 22.51 -3.40 -13.05
CA ASN A 577 23.40 -2.31 -12.63
C ASN A 577 24.88 -2.47 -13.05
N ASN A 578 25.22 -3.36 -13.97
CA ASN A 578 26.57 -3.59 -14.45
C ASN A 578 27.12 -2.43 -15.31
N ASP A 579 26.26 -1.57 -15.88
CA ASP A 579 26.69 -0.52 -16.83
C ASP A 579 26.53 0.92 -16.32
N ASN A 580 25.93 1.11 -15.15
CA ASN A 580 26.08 2.36 -14.42
C ASN A 580 27.43 2.27 -13.70
N GLY A 581 28.46 2.97 -14.20
CA GLY A 581 29.88 2.94 -13.81
C GLY A 581 30.25 3.21 -12.33
N PHE A 582 29.39 2.84 -11.39
CA PHE A 582 29.54 2.93 -9.95
C PHE A 582 30.04 1.58 -9.43
N ARG A 583 31.35 1.39 -9.58
CA ARG A 583 32.12 0.28 -9.00
C ARG A 583 31.84 0.12 -7.50
N HIS A 584 31.99 -1.12 -7.02
CA HIS A 584 32.03 -1.53 -5.61
C HIS A 584 32.51 -0.42 -4.68
N PHE A 585 31.58 0.14 -3.91
CA PHE A 585 31.90 0.60 -2.58
C PHE A 585 31.51 -0.54 -1.63
N PRO A 586 32.44 -1.03 -0.81
CA PRO A 586 32.06 -1.87 0.32
C PRO A 586 31.28 -0.96 1.27
N ASP A 587 29.95 -0.96 1.13
CA ASP A 587 29.04 -0.33 2.08
C ASP A 587 29.08 -1.17 3.35
N HIS A 588 30.09 -0.93 4.18
CA HIS A 588 30.11 -1.33 5.59
C HIS A 588 29.31 -0.33 6.44
N ASP A 589 28.36 0.37 5.82
CA ASP A 589 27.60 1.43 6.46
C ASP A 589 26.45 0.79 7.26
N ASN A 590 26.53 0.90 8.60
CA ASN A 590 25.49 0.49 9.56
C ASN A 590 24.16 1.27 9.38
N GLU A 591 24.05 2.13 8.35
CA GLU A 591 22.91 3.00 8.05
C GLU A 591 22.11 2.53 6.81
N THR A 592 22.29 1.28 6.38
CA THR A 592 21.50 0.66 5.29
C THR A 592 20.23 -0.01 5.83
N THR A 593 19.09 0.20 5.17
CA THR A 593 17.80 -0.41 5.56
C THR A 593 17.81 -1.92 5.35
N LYS A 594 17.03 -2.67 6.14
CA LYS A 594 16.87 -4.13 5.99
C LYS A 594 16.39 -4.50 4.60
N LEU A 595 15.46 -3.72 4.04
CA LEU A 595 14.99 -3.92 2.67
C LEU A 595 16.13 -3.77 1.65
N ALA A 596 16.91 -2.69 1.74
CA ALA A 596 18.01 -2.44 0.81
C ALA A 596 19.11 -3.51 0.92
N MET A 597 19.46 -3.90 2.15
CA MET A 597 20.40 -5.01 2.38
C MET A 597 19.91 -6.28 1.70
N PHE A 598 18.65 -6.66 1.91
CA PHE A 598 18.09 -7.89 1.35
C PHE A 598 17.97 -7.86 -0.17
N ILE A 599 17.45 -6.77 -0.75
CA ILE A 599 17.35 -6.63 -2.21
C ILE A 599 18.75 -6.71 -2.82
N ASN A 600 19.71 -5.93 -2.31
CA ASN A 600 21.05 -5.86 -2.88
C ASN A 600 21.80 -7.19 -2.76
N SER A 601 21.67 -7.91 -1.64
CA SER A 601 22.34 -9.21 -1.45
C SER A 601 21.75 -10.34 -2.30
N THR A 602 20.44 -10.30 -2.57
CA THR A 602 19.71 -11.45 -3.11
C THR A 602 19.33 -11.29 -4.58
N PHE A 603 18.84 -10.11 -4.98
CA PHE A 603 18.28 -9.89 -6.33
C PHE A 603 18.94 -8.73 -7.10
N GLY A 604 19.59 -7.78 -6.41
CA GLY A 604 20.05 -6.51 -6.96
C GLY A 604 21.13 -6.62 -8.05
N TYR A 605 21.88 -7.72 -8.07
CA TYR A 605 22.92 -8.01 -9.07
C TYR A 605 22.56 -9.17 -10.01
N LEU A 606 21.37 -9.75 -9.85
CA LEU A 606 20.95 -10.89 -10.64
C LEU A 606 20.42 -10.40 -12.01
N SER A 607 21.11 -10.79 -13.08
CA SER A 607 20.56 -10.61 -14.43
C SER A 607 19.36 -11.52 -14.68
N PHE A 608 18.48 -11.12 -15.59
CA PHE A 608 17.37 -11.97 -16.00
C PHE A 608 17.84 -13.35 -16.51
N ARG A 609 18.96 -13.40 -17.25
CA ARG A 609 19.55 -14.67 -17.70
C ARG A 609 20.02 -15.55 -16.52
N GLN A 610 20.72 -14.96 -15.54
CA GLN A 610 21.13 -15.69 -14.34
C GLN A 610 19.93 -16.20 -13.55
N ALA A 611 18.84 -15.42 -13.47
CA ALA A 611 17.60 -15.85 -12.85
C ALA A 611 17.02 -17.10 -13.54
N LEU A 612 16.93 -17.10 -14.87
CA LEU A 612 16.47 -18.27 -15.63
C LEU A 612 17.39 -19.48 -15.44
N ASP A 613 18.71 -19.28 -15.48
CA ASP A 613 19.69 -20.34 -15.29
C ASP A 613 19.57 -20.95 -13.88
N GLU A 614 19.35 -20.12 -12.85
CA GLU A 614 19.19 -20.59 -11.47
C GLU A 614 17.87 -21.32 -11.25
N ILE A 615 16.75 -20.83 -11.79
CA ILE A 615 15.45 -21.52 -11.74
C ILE A 615 15.55 -22.93 -12.35
N ASN A 616 16.22 -23.04 -13.50
CA ASN A 616 16.29 -24.30 -14.24
C ASN A 616 17.32 -25.28 -13.66
N ASN A 617 18.50 -24.78 -13.26
CA ASN A 617 19.62 -25.65 -12.86
C ASN A 617 19.78 -25.79 -11.35
N ASN A 618 19.36 -24.80 -10.56
CA ASN A 618 19.49 -24.77 -9.09
C ASN A 618 18.15 -24.42 -8.39
N PRO A 619 17.04 -25.14 -8.67
CA PRO A 619 15.72 -24.78 -8.16
C PRO A 619 15.63 -24.77 -6.63
N SER A 620 16.46 -25.56 -5.93
CA SER A 620 16.50 -25.56 -4.46
C SER A 620 17.04 -24.24 -3.89
N GLU A 621 18.07 -23.66 -4.51
CA GLU A 621 18.64 -22.38 -4.06
C GLU A 621 17.68 -21.24 -4.39
N TRP A 622 17.09 -21.27 -5.59
CA TRP A 622 16.08 -20.32 -6.01
C TRP A 622 14.88 -20.29 -5.05
N ASN A 623 14.33 -21.47 -4.75
CA ASN A 623 13.20 -21.60 -3.83
C ASN A 623 13.55 -21.10 -2.43
N HIS A 624 14.78 -21.34 -1.95
CA HIS A 624 15.23 -20.80 -0.66
C HIS A 624 15.22 -19.27 -0.65
N LYS A 625 15.73 -18.60 -1.70
CA LYS A 625 15.69 -17.14 -1.84
C LYS A 625 14.25 -16.61 -1.85
N VAL A 626 13.35 -17.31 -2.52
CA VAL A 626 11.92 -16.97 -2.60
C VAL A 626 11.24 -17.13 -1.22
N PHE A 627 11.47 -18.21 -0.50
CA PHE A 627 10.87 -18.42 0.83
C PHE A 627 11.39 -17.42 1.86
N ASP A 628 12.71 -17.16 1.84
CA ASP A 628 13.33 -16.15 2.69
C ASP A 628 12.83 -14.73 2.36
N ALA A 629 12.45 -14.45 1.10
CA ALA A 629 11.80 -13.20 0.74
C ALA A 629 10.38 -13.09 1.31
N MET A 630 9.56 -14.13 1.18
CA MET A 630 8.15 -14.11 1.61
C MET A 630 7.97 -13.97 3.12
N THR A 631 8.92 -14.49 3.91
CA THR A 631 8.89 -14.45 5.38
C THR A 631 9.31 -13.10 5.98
N LYS A 632 9.98 -12.24 5.21
CA LYS A 632 10.37 -10.90 5.68
C LYS A 632 9.20 -9.94 5.66
N ASP A 633 9.07 -9.17 6.74
CA ASP A 633 8.08 -8.09 6.83
C ASP A 633 8.67 -6.77 6.33
N PHE A 634 8.19 -6.35 5.16
CA PHE A 634 8.48 -5.05 4.55
C PHE A 634 7.22 -4.17 4.43
N SER A 635 6.22 -4.43 5.27
CA SER A 635 4.99 -3.64 5.32
C SER A 635 5.21 -2.24 5.88
N TRP A 636 4.19 -1.38 5.79
CA TRP A 636 4.23 -0.07 6.44
C TRP A 636 4.40 -0.14 7.96
N ASP A 637 3.99 -1.23 8.61
CA ASP A 637 4.09 -1.42 10.07
C ASP A 637 5.48 -1.83 10.57
N ALA A 638 6.38 -2.16 9.63
CA ALA A 638 7.72 -2.65 9.90
C ALA A 638 8.74 -1.49 9.96
N GLU A 639 9.90 -1.67 9.31
CA GLU A 639 11.06 -0.79 9.38
C GLU A 639 10.74 0.68 9.04
N CYS A 640 9.83 0.94 8.10
CA CYS A 640 9.41 2.30 7.77
C CYS A 640 8.81 3.01 8.99
N CYS A 641 7.82 2.41 9.66
CA CYS A 641 7.19 3.01 10.84
C CYS A 641 8.18 3.14 12.00
N ASP A 642 9.01 2.12 12.25
CA ASP A 642 9.97 2.11 13.35
C ASP A 642 11.02 3.24 13.23
N ILE A 643 11.52 3.51 12.02
CA ILE A 643 12.44 4.63 11.76
C ILE A 643 11.76 5.97 12.03
N HIS A 644 10.51 6.14 11.61
CA HIS A 644 9.77 7.38 11.81
C HIS A 644 9.46 7.62 13.29
N ILE A 645 9.02 6.61 14.04
CA ILE A 645 8.80 6.69 15.50
C ILE A 645 10.10 7.07 16.21
N SER A 646 11.21 6.45 15.82
CA SER A 646 12.54 6.77 16.37
C SER A 646 12.92 8.23 16.07
N ALA A 647 12.65 8.71 14.85
CA ALA A 647 12.89 10.09 14.47
C ALA A 647 12.03 11.08 15.28
N TYR A 648 10.72 10.82 15.42
CA TYR A 648 9.83 11.67 16.23
C TYR A 648 10.28 11.74 17.68
N THR A 649 10.68 10.60 18.25
CA THR A 649 11.19 10.52 19.63
C THR A 649 12.46 11.34 19.81
N ALA A 650 13.43 11.16 18.90
CA ALA A 650 14.70 11.90 18.94
C ALA A 650 14.50 13.41 18.79
N ILE A 651 13.57 13.83 17.92
CA ILE A 651 13.25 15.24 17.72
C ILE A 651 12.60 15.86 18.96
N LYS A 652 11.77 15.10 19.68
CA LYS A 652 11.09 15.60 20.88
C LYS A 652 11.98 15.70 22.12
N SER A 653 13.10 15.00 22.12
CA SER A 653 14.14 15.16 23.15
C SER A 653 15.06 16.37 22.93
N LEU A 654 14.93 17.11 21.81
CA LEU A 654 15.66 18.34 21.49
C LEU A 654 14.87 19.58 21.91
#